data_AF-A0AA51T0H8-F1
#
_entry.id   AF-A0AA51T0H8-F1
#
_cell.length_a   1.000
_cell.length_b   1.000
_cell.length_c   1.000
_cell.angle_alpha   90.00
_cell.angle_beta   90.00
_cell.angle_gamma   90.00
#
_symmetry.space_group_name_H-M   'P 1'
#
loop_
_entity.id
_entity.type
_entity.pdbx_description
1 polymer ?
#
loop_
_entity_poly.entity_id
_entity_poly.type
_entity_poly.pdbx_seq_one_letter_code
_entity_poly.pdbx_strand_id
1 'polypeptide(L)'
;MNPIYLLWLITGLMAVAMAYAINLSRRADNIMNKFFVYLILGMMNSMLIAPVFYFIFILSLLKTIEFSVIIMMLEVLPFLFKFLSDLMQNSGSVKKSFLFYYTIFFVIFDELIMSIDFNLITANSYLHFLFLQPLNAVFQAVSTYWFVFPMAFEMLITSLILKNSLKKLVFIIFAMQSLVMLLMPTAINNSLYAGVAVYLSGAIMTGFFIYIFEYLYRKQSLHKTEGKYILQLLAAYTLMMAGVFIWQYSKNVYLISASMIIDMIVYLNGLLRYNFDDKQFFWITARRWSVLYMTMVFTSEFFMGLTFDAQYYGAGTYLISMGLASIGGSIINIISASLYDFIVFFADVALSPWFLIMMGIEMGSLVVFKIRTTKQIENKIRLILMLLAYALYTVIVPSFLIPNNSMIPFIGWTMGIGSGGPVAPLLIIPMVLTYVISGILSLLFGSRQLCSVFCSAPVMYQGTFYDSMKKFNRQTKTSRAITLNNKSGQRLYKTVSLIVYASIGITAVLSFLDSIHITSFYFYGTDPEYMLYLFYFGVVWYIVFITMPLLGSYACINTGYCHWGNFNRFVSRFGFFKLKVRDSDTCLTCKTRDCATACPVGNSSMPGSFIKTGAYKDSRCVGIGDCIEACPHDNIFVYDVRNYLRERLGGEKKKDTSGSKKDKLI
;
A
#
# COMPACT_ATOMS: atom_id res chain seq x y z
N MET A 1 -6.32 44.84 -16.21
CA MET A 1 -5.88 43.46 -15.89
C MET A 1 -7.13 42.62 -15.73
N ASN A 2 -7.16 41.40 -16.28
CA ASN A 2 -8.28 40.47 -16.03
C ASN A 2 -8.39 40.24 -14.50
N PRO A 3 -9.57 40.43 -13.88
CA PRO A 3 -9.75 40.31 -12.41
C PRO A 3 -9.19 39.00 -11.84
N ILE A 4 -9.16 37.94 -12.65
CA ILE A 4 -8.58 36.64 -12.31
C ILE A 4 -7.11 36.75 -11.86
N TYR A 5 -6.27 37.55 -12.51
CA TYR A 5 -4.86 37.67 -12.12
C TYR A 5 -4.67 38.36 -10.77
N LEU A 6 -5.56 39.30 -10.42
CA LEU A 6 -5.55 39.96 -9.13
C LEU A 6 -5.94 38.98 -8.01
N LEU A 7 -6.96 38.15 -8.24
CA LEU A 7 -7.38 37.11 -7.30
C LEU A 7 -6.26 36.10 -7.03
N TRP A 8 -5.51 35.68 -8.06
CA TRP A 8 -4.35 34.81 -7.89
C TRP A 8 -3.23 35.44 -7.06
N LEU A 9 -2.98 36.74 -7.22
CA LEU A 9 -2.02 37.47 -6.40
C LEU A 9 -2.48 37.50 -4.93
N ILE A 10 -3.76 37.78 -4.68
CA ILE A 10 -4.35 37.76 -3.33
C ILE A 10 -4.21 36.36 -2.72
N THR A 11 -4.57 35.32 -3.46
CA THR A 11 -4.43 33.92 -3.06
C THR A 11 -3.00 33.60 -2.61
N GLY A 12 -2.00 33.99 -3.40
CA GLY A 12 -0.60 33.75 -3.07
C GLY A 12 -0.13 34.50 -1.81
N LEU A 13 -0.57 35.75 -1.62
CA LEU A 13 -0.27 36.52 -0.42
C LEU A 13 -0.94 35.92 0.82
N MET A 14 -2.19 35.48 0.70
CA MET A 14 -2.92 34.81 1.77
C MET A 14 -2.24 33.51 2.18
N ALA A 15 -1.83 32.67 1.22
CA ALA A 15 -1.13 31.44 1.53
C ALA A 15 0.18 31.68 2.31
N VAL A 16 0.91 32.75 2.00
CA VAL A 16 2.12 33.16 2.74
C VAL A 16 1.77 33.66 4.14
N ALA A 17 0.73 34.51 4.27
CA ALA A 17 0.28 35.05 5.55
C ALA A 17 -0.21 33.94 6.50
N MET A 18 -0.97 32.97 5.98
CA MET A 18 -1.48 31.84 6.74
C MET A 18 -0.36 30.89 7.15
N ALA A 19 0.58 30.58 6.25
CA ALA A 19 1.76 29.79 6.58
C ALA A 19 2.59 30.44 7.71
N TYR A 20 2.68 31.77 7.71
CA TYR A 20 3.32 32.52 8.79
C TYR A 20 2.52 32.44 10.10
N ALA A 21 1.19 32.59 10.06
CA ALA A 21 0.31 32.45 11.23
C ALA A 21 0.38 31.05 11.85
N ILE A 22 0.42 30.00 11.05
CA ILE A 22 0.59 28.61 11.50
C ILE A 22 1.95 28.42 12.19
N ASN A 23 3.03 28.95 11.61
CA ASN A 23 4.36 28.90 12.23
C ASN A 23 4.40 29.67 13.57
N LEU A 24 3.75 30.83 13.66
CA LEU A 24 3.60 31.58 14.92
C LEU A 24 2.82 30.77 15.96
N SER A 25 1.71 30.13 15.56
CA SER A 25 0.89 29.28 16.43
C SER A 25 1.71 28.15 17.05
N ARG A 26 2.59 27.51 16.27
CA ARG A 26 3.47 26.45 16.76
C ARG A 26 4.46 26.92 17.83
N ARG A 27 4.97 28.15 17.71
CA ARG A 27 5.96 28.75 18.64
C ARG A 27 5.33 29.58 19.77
N ALA A 28 4.00 29.68 19.81
CA ALA A 28 3.30 30.52 20.78
C ALA A 28 3.30 29.89 22.18
N ASP A 29 4.37 30.13 22.93
CA ASP A 29 4.49 29.75 24.34
C ASP A 29 3.86 30.79 25.28
N ASN A 30 4.06 32.08 24.97
CA ASN A 30 3.59 33.19 25.79
C ASN A 30 2.14 33.59 25.47
N ILE A 31 1.42 34.08 26.48
CA ILE A 31 0.03 34.55 26.35
C ILE A 31 -0.11 35.64 25.27
N MET A 32 0.86 36.56 25.18
CA MET A 32 0.89 37.60 24.14
C MET A 32 1.06 37.02 22.72
N ASN A 33 1.91 36.02 22.54
CA ASN A 33 2.09 35.39 21.23
C ASN A 33 0.81 34.65 20.79
N LYS A 34 0.10 34.04 21.75
CA LYS A 34 -1.21 33.43 21.48
C LYS A 34 -2.22 34.51 21.07
N PHE A 35 -2.26 35.64 21.80
CA PHE A 35 -3.10 36.80 21.46
C PHE A 35 -2.90 37.26 20.02
N PHE A 36 -1.65 37.43 19.59
CA PHE A 36 -1.34 37.83 18.21
C PHE A 36 -1.85 36.81 17.17
N VAL A 37 -1.70 35.51 17.42
CA VAL A 37 -2.18 34.47 16.49
C VAL A 37 -3.70 34.52 16.35
N TYR A 38 -4.44 34.64 17.45
CA TYR A 38 -5.90 34.74 17.41
C TYR A 38 -6.36 35.99 16.65
N LEU A 39 -5.72 37.12 16.92
CA LEU A 39 -6.04 38.39 16.27
C LEU A 39 -5.80 38.32 14.75
N ILE A 40 -4.66 37.78 14.32
CA ILE A 40 -4.36 37.64 12.88
C ILE A 40 -5.39 36.74 12.19
N LEU A 41 -5.68 35.56 12.75
CA LEU A 41 -6.61 34.60 12.15
C LEU A 41 -8.06 35.11 12.10
N GLY A 42 -8.51 35.82 13.14
CA GLY A 42 -9.84 36.45 13.16
C GLY A 42 -9.93 37.64 12.20
N MET A 43 -8.88 38.47 12.12
CA MET A 43 -8.86 39.56 11.13
C MET A 43 -8.91 39.04 9.69
N MET A 44 -8.18 37.97 9.37
CA MET A 44 -8.21 37.38 8.02
C MET A 44 -9.61 36.84 7.68
N ASN A 45 -10.22 36.05 8.58
CA ASN A 45 -11.54 35.47 8.35
C ASN A 45 -12.63 36.54 8.19
N SER A 46 -12.69 37.52 9.10
CA SER A 46 -13.68 38.61 9.03
C SER A 46 -13.58 39.47 7.76
N MET A 47 -12.38 39.57 7.14
CA MET A 47 -12.19 40.24 5.86
C MET A 47 -12.77 39.46 4.67
N LEU A 48 -12.87 38.14 4.75
CA LEU A 48 -13.46 37.28 3.71
C LEU A 48 -14.97 37.08 3.91
N ILE A 49 -15.46 37.04 5.15
CA ILE A 49 -16.90 36.84 5.38
C ILE A 49 -17.71 38.03 4.82
N ALA A 50 -17.20 39.26 4.93
CA ALA A 50 -17.93 40.43 4.46
C ALA A 50 -18.21 40.44 2.93
N PRO A 51 -17.25 40.11 2.05
CA PRO A 51 -17.50 39.84 0.63
C PRO A 51 -18.62 38.82 0.36
N VAL A 52 -18.70 37.71 1.09
CA VAL A 52 -19.78 36.71 0.92
C VAL A 52 -21.15 37.40 1.10
N PHE A 53 -21.31 38.18 2.17
CA PHE A 53 -22.57 38.87 2.44
C PHE A 53 -22.86 40.00 1.45
N TYR A 54 -21.82 40.68 0.94
CA TYR A 54 -21.94 41.67 -0.12
C TYR A 54 -22.61 41.06 -1.36
N PHE A 55 -22.16 39.88 -1.80
CA PHE A 55 -22.71 39.21 -2.97
C PHE A 55 -24.08 38.57 -2.71
N ILE A 56 -24.30 37.96 -1.55
CA ILE A 56 -25.57 37.28 -1.21
C ILE A 56 -26.73 38.29 -1.05
N PHE A 57 -26.49 39.40 -0.35
CA PHE A 57 -27.53 40.36 0.02
C PHE A 57 -27.51 41.65 -0.82
N ILE A 58 -26.59 41.76 -1.78
CA ILE A 58 -26.41 42.95 -2.64
C ILE A 58 -26.30 44.21 -1.78
N LEU A 59 -25.38 44.18 -0.80
CA LEU A 59 -25.19 45.29 0.13
C LEU A 59 -24.47 46.46 -0.55
N SER A 60 -24.65 47.68 -0.04
CA SER A 60 -23.77 48.78 -0.41
C SER A 60 -22.38 48.56 0.20
N LEU A 61 -21.34 49.15 -0.41
CA LEU A 61 -19.96 49.05 0.08
C LEU A 61 -19.84 49.47 1.57
N LEU A 62 -20.56 50.53 1.96
CA LEU A 62 -20.54 51.07 3.31
C LEU A 62 -21.14 50.08 4.33
N LYS A 63 -22.28 49.44 3.98
CA LYS A 63 -22.89 48.38 4.80
C LYS A 63 -21.99 47.14 4.89
N THR A 64 -21.22 46.85 3.85
CA THR A 64 -20.28 45.71 3.83
C THR A 64 -19.13 45.94 4.80
N ILE A 65 -18.59 47.17 4.86
CA ILE A 65 -17.55 47.56 5.82
C ILE A 65 -18.10 47.49 7.25
N GLU A 66 -19.30 48.03 7.50
CA GLU A 66 -19.97 47.93 8.81
C GLU A 66 -20.14 46.46 9.24
N PHE A 67 -20.58 45.60 8.31
CA PHE A 67 -20.77 44.19 8.57
C PHE A 67 -19.45 43.46 8.88
N SER A 68 -18.37 43.77 8.14
CA SER A 68 -17.03 43.24 8.42
C SER A 68 -16.56 43.58 9.84
N VAL A 69 -16.76 44.82 10.28
CA VAL A 69 -16.39 45.26 11.63
C VAL A 69 -17.21 44.55 12.71
N ILE A 70 -18.51 44.34 12.46
CA ILE A 70 -19.39 43.58 13.39
C ILE A 70 -18.93 42.12 13.50
N ILE A 71 -18.64 41.46 12.38
CA ILE A 71 -18.15 40.07 12.36
C ILE A 71 -16.81 39.98 13.11
N MET A 72 -15.89 40.90 12.83
CA MET A 72 -14.59 40.94 13.51
C MET A 72 -14.77 41.06 15.04
N MET A 73 -15.70 41.90 15.51
CA MET A 73 -16.03 41.98 16.94
C MET A 73 -16.56 40.64 17.49
N LEU A 74 -17.46 39.98 16.76
CA LEU A 74 -18.04 38.70 17.17
C LEU A 74 -17.01 37.57 17.23
N GLU A 75 -16.09 37.49 16.27
CA GLU A 75 -15.04 36.46 16.22
C GLU A 75 -13.99 36.61 17.34
N VAL A 76 -13.73 37.85 17.77
CA VAL A 76 -12.79 38.15 18.85
C VAL A 76 -13.36 37.78 20.22
N LEU A 77 -14.69 37.81 20.44
CA LEU A 77 -15.33 37.50 21.73
C LEU A 77 -14.93 36.14 22.34
N PRO A 78 -15.11 34.97 21.68
CA PRO A 78 -14.79 33.68 22.28
C PRO A 78 -13.31 33.56 22.65
N PHE A 79 -12.44 34.21 21.88
CA PHE A 79 -11.02 34.31 22.19
C PHE A 79 -10.75 35.22 23.38
N LEU A 80 -11.36 36.40 23.45
CA LEU A 80 -11.16 37.36 24.54
C LEU A 80 -11.61 36.77 25.88
N PHE A 81 -12.73 36.03 25.89
CA PHE A 81 -13.14 35.25 27.07
C PHE A 81 -12.09 34.21 27.47
N LYS A 82 -11.51 33.49 26.50
CA LYS A 82 -10.47 32.51 26.78
C LYS A 82 -9.17 33.15 27.28
N PHE A 83 -8.76 34.26 26.67
CA PHE A 83 -7.60 35.04 27.07
C PHE A 83 -7.73 35.57 28.49
N LEU A 84 -8.88 36.16 28.83
CA LEU A 84 -9.18 36.61 30.18
C LEU A 84 -9.21 35.46 31.18
N SER A 85 -9.82 34.31 30.82
CA SER A 85 -9.80 33.12 31.64
C SER A 85 -8.38 32.61 31.91
N ASP A 86 -7.50 32.65 30.90
CA ASP A 86 -6.12 32.18 31.03
C ASP A 86 -5.26 33.16 31.86
N LEU A 87 -5.54 34.47 31.78
CA LEU A 87 -4.92 35.49 32.66
C LEU A 87 -5.38 35.34 34.12
N MET A 88 -6.68 35.14 34.34
CA MET A 88 -7.24 35.01 35.69
C MET A 88 -6.80 33.73 36.41
N GLN A 89 -6.55 32.64 35.68
CA GLN A 89 -6.18 31.35 36.29
C GLN A 89 -4.72 31.26 36.76
N ASN A 90 -3.87 32.26 36.48
CA ASN A 90 -2.47 32.37 36.91
C ASN A 90 -1.65 31.06 36.77
N SER A 91 -2.04 30.18 35.84
CA SER A 91 -1.40 28.90 35.64
C SER A 91 -0.31 29.07 34.60
N GLY A 92 0.96 29.04 35.02
CA GLY A 92 2.13 29.14 34.13
C GLY A 92 2.24 28.06 33.04
N SER A 93 1.26 27.15 32.94
CA SER A 93 1.18 26.11 31.89
C SER A 93 -0.22 26.06 31.25
N VAL A 94 -0.60 27.14 30.57
CA VAL A 94 -1.84 27.16 29.77
C VAL A 94 -1.80 26.06 28.71
N LYS A 95 -2.75 25.11 28.78
CA LYS A 95 -2.89 24.01 27.81
C LYS A 95 -2.99 24.58 26.37
N LYS A 96 -2.00 24.27 25.53
CA LYS A 96 -1.96 24.69 24.11
C LYS A 96 -3.07 24.09 23.23
N SER A 97 -3.88 23.17 23.76
CA SER A 97 -4.90 22.46 23.00
C SER A 97 -5.95 23.39 22.38
N PHE A 98 -6.39 24.44 23.10
CA PHE A 98 -7.39 25.37 22.56
C PHE A 98 -6.83 26.15 21.36
N LEU A 99 -5.61 26.68 21.47
CA LEU A 99 -4.92 27.37 20.37
C LEU A 99 -4.86 26.48 19.13
N PHE A 100 -4.50 25.21 19.30
CA PHE A 100 -4.37 24.29 18.15
C PHE A 100 -5.71 24.03 17.45
N TYR A 101 -6.78 23.77 18.21
CA TYR A 101 -8.11 23.56 17.59
C TYR A 101 -8.63 24.84 16.93
N TYR A 102 -8.38 26.00 17.56
CA TYR A 102 -8.75 27.29 16.99
C TYR A 102 -8.01 27.54 15.68
N THR A 103 -6.69 27.38 15.65
CA THR A 103 -5.88 27.54 14.43
C THR A 103 -6.38 26.60 13.33
N ILE A 104 -6.61 25.32 13.64
CA ILE A 104 -7.10 24.35 12.65
C ILE A 104 -8.45 24.81 12.06
N PHE A 105 -9.39 25.21 12.91
CA PHE A 105 -10.71 25.64 12.47
C PHE A 105 -10.64 26.90 11.61
N PHE A 106 -9.97 27.96 12.08
CA PHE A 106 -9.92 29.25 11.38
C PHE A 106 -9.13 29.17 10.06
N VAL A 107 -8.07 28.35 9.98
CA VAL A 107 -7.35 28.16 8.70
C VAL A 107 -8.25 27.46 7.66
N ILE A 108 -8.92 26.37 8.04
CA ILE A 108 -9.83 25.64 7.12
C ILE A 108 -11.02 26.53 6.72
N PHE A 109 -11.54 27.30 7.67
CA PHE A 109 -12.69 28.17 7.45
C PHE A 109 -12.33 29.33 6.50
N ASP A 110 -11.15 29.92 6.66
CA ASP A 110 -10.63 30.99 5.79
C ASP A 110 -10.53 30.52 4.34
N GLU A 111 -9.90 29.36 4.11
CA GLU A 111 -9.78 28.73 2.80
C GLU A 111 -11.14 28.43 2.16
N LEU A 112 -12.09 27.95 2.97
CA LEU A 112 -13.45 27.66 2.49
C LEU A 112 -14.18 28.94 2.06
N ILE A 113 -14.12 29.99 2.87
CA ILE A 113 -14.79 31.26 2.59
C ILE A 113 -14.14 31.93 1.37
N MET A 114 -12.81 32.00 1.32
CA MET A 114 -12.08 32.55 0.17
C MET A 114 -12.50 31.85 -1.13
N SER A 115 -12.60 30.52 -1.10
CA SER A 115 -13.07 29.76 -2.25
C SER A 115 -14.52 30.11 -2.64
N ILE A 116 -15.42 30.29 -1.67
CA ILE A 116 -16.81 30.71 -1.92
C ILE A 116 -16.83 32.10 -2.56
N ASP A 117 -16.09 33.07 -2.01
CA ASP A 117 -16.00 34.44 -2.53
C ASP A 117 -15.50 34.47 -3.97
N PHE A 118 -14.42 33.74 -4.25
CA PHE A 118 -13.82 33.77 -5.57
C PHE A 118 -14.69 33.03 -6.59
N ASN A 119 -15.42 32.00 -6.18
CA ASN A 119 -16.44 31.38 -7.03
C ASN A 119 -17.63 32.34 -7.29
N LEU A 120 -18.05 33.15 -6.31
CA LEU A 120 -19.08 34.18 -6.51
C LEU A 120 -18.63 35.25 -7.51
N ILE A 121 -17.34 35.62 -7.52
CA ILE A 121 -16.78 36.60 -8.46
C ILE A 121 -16.58 36.02 -9.86
N THR A 122 -16.14 34.76 -9.96
CA THR A 122 -15.71 34.17 -11.24
C THR A 122 -16.78 33.36 -11.96
N ALA A 123 -17.79 32.84 -11.25
CA ALA A 123 -18.86 32.02 -11.81
C ALA A 123 -20.23 32.67 -11.59
N ASN A 124 -20.78 33.28 -12.65
CA ASN A 124 -22.06 34.01 -12.61
C ASN A 124 -23.26 33.17 -12.10
N SER A 125 -23.23 31.85 -12.26
CA SER A 125 -24.31 30.94 -11.81
C SER A 125 -24.12 30.42 -10.38
N TYR A 126 -22.98 30.68 -9.74
CA TYR A 126 -22.66 30.10 -8.43
C TYR A 126 -23.56 30.64 -7.32
N LEU A 127 -23.93 31.92 -7.36
CA LEU A 127 -24.88 32.52 -6.42
C LEU A 127 -26.23 31.80 -6.45
N HIS A 128 -26.76 31.52 -7.64
CA HIS A 128 -28.02 30.79 -7.77
C HIS A 128 -27.91 29.35 -7.25
N PHE A 129 -26.78 28.70 -7.53
CA PHE A 129 -26.50 27.35 -7.04
C PHE A 129 -26.38 27.29 -5.50
N LEU A 130 -25.75 28.30 -4.89
CA LEU A 130 -25.62 28.43 -3.44
C LEU A 130 -26.98 28.51 -2.72
N PHE A 131 -27.97 29.19 -3.32
CA PHE A 131 -29.32 29.27 -2.75
C PHE A 131 -30.13 27.99 -2.91
N LEU A 132 -30.03 27.31 -4.06
CA LEU A 132 -30.82 26.10 -4.34
C LEU A 132 -30.27 24.85 -3.64
N GLN A 133 -28.94 24.72 -3.57
CA GLN A 133 -28.26 23.55 -3.03
C GLN A 133 -27.06 23.97 -2.17
N PRO A 134 -27.29 24.57 -0.99
CA PRO A 134 -26.23 25.18 -0.19
C PRO A 134 -25.14 24.19 0.22
N LEU A 135 -25.52 22.97 0.60
CA LEU A 135 -24.57 21.93 0.96
C LEU A 135 -23.70 21.52 -0.23
N ASN A 136 -24.30 21.31 -1.41
CA ASN A 136 -23.57 20.96 -2.63
C ASN A 136 -22.62 22.09 -3.07
N ALA A 137 -23.05 23.35 -2.95
CA ALA A 137 -22.21 24.52 -3.22
C ALA A 137 -20.96 24.56 -2.35
N VAL A 138 -21.08 24.32 -1.04
CA VAL A 138 -19.93 24.26 -0.12
C VAL A 138 -18.95 23.15 -0.53
N PHE A 139 -19.44 21.94 -0.80
CA PHE A 139 -18.57 20.85 -1.22
C PHE A 139 -17.95 21.06 -2.62
N GLN A 140 -18.66 21.76 -3.52
CA GLN A 140 -18.11 22.18 -4.81
C GLN A 140 -17.00 23.21 -4.62
N ALA A 141 -17.16 24.21 -3.74
CA ALA A 141 -16.13 25.20 -3.44
C ALA A 141 -14.81 24.55 -3.02
N VAL A 142 -14.88 23.55 -2.13
CA VAL A 142 -13.74 22.75 -1.67
C VAL A 142 -13.06 22.00 -2.82
N SER A 143 -13.80 21.61 -3.85
CA SER A 143 -13.26 20.88 -5.00
C SER A 143 -12.64 21.77 -6.09
N THR A 144 -12.76 23.09 -5.98
CA THR A 144 -12.25 24.03 -6.99
C THR A 144 -10.78 24.41 -6.78
N TYR A 145 -10.15 24.90 -7.86
CA TYR A 145 -8.78 25.42 -7.80
C TYR A 145 -8.58 26.56 -6.79
N TRP A 146 -9.64 27.31 -6.46
CA TRP A 146 -9.60 28.37 -5.45
C TRP A 146 -9.44 27.87 -4.02
N PHE A 147 -9.68 26.59 -3.77
CA PHE A 147 -9.44 25.95 -2.47
C PHE A 147 -8.20 25.04 -2.52
N VAL A 148 -8.08 24.23 -3.57
CA VAL A 148 -7.04 23.19 -3.64
C VAL A 148 -5.63 23.79 -3.68
N PHE A 149 -5.41 24.80 -4.52
CA PHE A 149 -4.08 25.37 -4.71
C PHE A 149 -3.58 26.20 -3.53
N PRO A 150 -4.33 27.20 -3.01
CA PRO A 150 -3.89 27.93 -1.84
C PRO A 150 -3.58 26.99 -0.67
N MET A 151 -4.47 26.04 -0.34
CA MET A 151 -4.19 25.06 0.70
C MET A 151 -2.89 24.27 0.43
N ALA A 152 -2.70 23.73 -0.77
CA ALA A 152 -1.50 22.97 -1.10
C ALA A 152 -0.23 23.83 -0.96
N PHE A 153 -0.28 25.10 -1.37
CA PHE A 153 0.81 26.05 -1.21
C PHE A 153 1.06 26.43 0.24
N GLU A 154 0.02 26.63 1.05
CA GLU A 154 0.14 26.87 2.49
C GLU A 154 0.86 25.73 3.19
N MET A 155 0.45 24.50 2.91
CA MET A 155 1.11 23.30 3.45
C MET A 155 2.58 23.23 3.03
N LEU A 156 2.86 23.47 1.74
CA LEU A 156 4.22 23.42 1.21
C LEU A 156 5.10 24.51 1.84
N ILE A 157 4.65 25.77 1.84
CA ILE A 157 5.39 26.93 2.36
C ILE A 157 5.62 26.76 3.87
N THR A 158 4.60 26.35 4.61
CA THR A 158 4.72 26.09 6.05
C THR A 158 5.77 25.00 6.33
N SER A 159 5.76 23.92 5.55
CA SER A 159 6.74 22.85 5.65
C SER A 159 8.16 23.32 5.34
N LEU A 160 8.31 24.20 4.34
CA LEU A 160 9.61 24.80 3.97
C LEU A 160 10.14 25.74 5.05
N ILE A 161 9.29 26.59 5.63
CA ILE A 161 9.66 27.48 6.75
C ILE A 161 10.15 26.66 7.96
N LEU A 162 9.53 25.51 8.19
CA LEU A 162 9.84 24.63 9.33
C LEU A 162 10.87 23.55 9.01
N LYS A 163 11.50 23.57 7.83
CA LYS A 163 12.47 22.54 7.39
C LYS A 163 13.59 22.29 8.40
N ASN A 164 14.12 23.34 9.02
CA ASN A 164 15.22 23.22 9.97
C ASN A 164 14.78 22.77 11.38
N SER A 165 13.49 22.87 11.71
CA SER A 165 12.95 22.43 13.00
C SER A 165 12.30 21.04 12.93
N LEU A 166 12.11 20.50 11.73
CA LEU A 166 11.51 19.19 11.50
C LEU A 166 12.59 18.14 11.22
N LYS A 167 12.36 16.92 11.71
CA LYS A 167 13.15 15.75 11.29
C LYS A 167 12.95 15.52 9.80
N LYS A 168 13.99 15.02 9.12
CA LYS A 168 13.98 14.75 7.68
C LYS A 168 12.79 13.89 7.23
N LEU A 169 12.43 12.85 8.01
CA LEU A 169 11.26 12.01 7.73
C LEU A 169 9.97 12.85 7.72
N VAL A 170 9.74 13.62 8.78
CA VAL A 170 8.51 14.40 8.96
C VAL A 170 8.37 15.46 7.88
N PHE A 171 9.47 16.14 7.53
CA PHE A 171 9.50 17.09 6.42
C PHE A 171 9.10 16.43 5.09
N ILE A 172 9.62 15.23 4.80
CA ILE A 172 9.27 14.49 3.58
C ILE A 172 7.79 14.11 3.59
N ILE A 173 7.25 13.62 4.72
CA ILE A 173 5.83 13.27 4.82
C ILE A 173 4.96 14.49 4.50
N PHE A 174 5.23 15.63 5.14
CA PHE A 174 4.49 16.87 4.91
C PHE A 174 4.61 17.39 3.47
N ALA A 175 5.80 17.33 2.88
CA ALA A 175 6.00 17.75 1.49
C ALA A 175 5.27 16.83 0.50
N MET A 176 5.25 15.51 0.75
CA MET A 176 4.49 14.58 -0.11
C MET A 176 2.98 14.82 0.04
N GLN A 177 2.50 15.07 1.25
CA GLN A 177 1.09 15.39 1.49
C GLN A 177 0.66 16.66 0.73
N SER A 178 1.46 17.74 0.80
CA SER A 178 1.16 18.97 0.06
C SER A 178 1.19 18.78 -1.46
N LEU A 179 2.12 17.95 -1.98
CA LEU A 179 2.19 17.63 -3.40
C LEU A 179 0.99 16.81 -3.88
N VAL A 180 0.51 15.87 -3.07
CA VAL A 180 -0.68 15.07 -3.37
C VAL A 180 -1.92 15.95 -3.40
N MET A 181 -2.06 16.87 -2.43
CA MET A 181 -3.15 17.86 -2.41
C MET A 181 -3.11 18.76 -3.66
N LEU A 182 -1.92 19.23 -4.08
CA LEU A 182 -1.75 20.06 -5.29
C LEU A 182 -2.25 19.37 -6.57
N LEU A 183 -2.21 18.03 -6.59
CA LEU A 183 -2.57 17.20 -7.73
C LEU A 183 -3.97 16.60 -7.58
N MET A 184 -4.88 17.28 -6.90
CA MET A 184 -6.27 16.84 -6.83
C MET A 184 -6.95 16.99 -8.21
N PRO A 185 -7.53 15.93 -8.79
CA PRO A 185 -8.05 15.97 -10.15
C PRO A 185 -9.27 16.89 -10.34
N THR A 186 -9.97 17.25 -9.27
CA THR A 186 -11.11 18.16 -9.32
C THR A 186 -10.72 19.63 -9.42
N ALA A 187 -9.47 19.99 -9.10
CA ALA A 187 -9.05 21.39 -9.01
C ALA A 187 -9.33 22.16 -10.30
N ILE A 188 -8.98 21.56 -11.45
CA ILE A 188 -9.23 22.13 -12.77
C ILE A 188 -10.22 21.24 -13.51
N ASN A 189 -11.32 21.83 -13.97
CA ASN A 189 -12.33 21.15 -14.78
C ASN A 189 -11.83 20.93 -16.23
N ASN A 190 -10.83 20.07 -16.39
CA ASN A 190 -10.26 19.67 -17.68
C ASN A 190 -9.91 18.18 -17.62
N SER A 191 -10.36 17.40 -18.61
CA SER A 191 -10.14 15.96 -18.67
C SER A 191 -8.66 15.57 -18.74
N LEU A 192 -7.83 16.36 -19.43
CA LEU A 192 -6.39 16.14 -19.49
C LEU A 192 -5.74 16.38 -18.13
N TYR A 193 -6.10 17.47 -17.45
CA TYR A 193 -5.58 17.75 -16.11
C TYR A 193 -5.99 16.66 -15.13
N ALA A 194 -7.27 16.27 -15.12
CA ALA A 194 -7.77 15.21 -14.25
C ALA A 194 -7.02 13.89 -14.46
N GLY A 195 -6.79 13.48 -15.71
CA GLY A 195 -6.02 12.27 -16.02
C GLY A 195 -4.57 12.35 -15.53
N VAL A 196 -3.88 13.45 -15.81
CA VAL A 196 -2.48 13.67 -15.36
C VAL A 196 -2.41 13.71 -13.84
N ALA A 197 -3.35 14.40 -13.19
CA ALA A 197 -3.44 14.56 -11.75
C ALA A 197 -3.64 13.21 -11.06
N VAL A 198 -4.54 12.34 -11.55
CA VAL A 198 -4.76 10.99 -11.01
C VAL A 198 -3.48 10.16 -11.08
N TYR A 199 -2.85 10.04 -12.25
CA TYR A 199 -1.65 9.21 -12.39
C TYR A 199 -0.44 9.78 -11.65
N LEU A 200 -0.25 11.10 -11.67
CA LEU A 200 0.90 11.74 -11.02
C LEU A 200 0.76 11.74 -9.49
N SER A 201 -0.42 12.03 -8.95
CA SER A 201 -0.68 11.94 -7.49
C SER A 201 -0.44 10.51 -7.01
N GLY A 202 -0.98 9.52 -7.72
CA GLY A 202 -0.78 8.12 -7.36
C GLY A 202 0.69 7.65 -7.51
N ALA A 203 1.44 8.17 -8.49
CA ALA A 203 2.88 7.93 -8.59
C ALA A 203 3.67 8.52 -7.41
N ILE A 204 3.31 9.73 -6.97
CA ILE A 204 3.91 10.36 -5.77
C ILE A 204 3.58 9.56 -4.52
N MET A 205 2.33 9.11 -4.36
CA MET A 205 1.92 8.25 -3.24
C MET A 205 2.66 6.90 -3.24
N THR A 206 2.80 6.26 -4.40
CA THR A 206 3.58 5.02 -4.54
C THR A 206 5.05 5.26 -4.16
N GLY A 207 5.65 6.35 -4.64
CA GLY A 207 7.00 6.75 -4.27
C GLY A 207 7.16 7.02 -2.76
N PHE A 208 6.12 7.58 -2.13
CA PHE A 208 6.06 7.76 -0.69
C PHE A 208 5.99 6.43 0.07
N PHE A 209 5.21 5.45 -0.37
CA PHE A 209 5.15 4.13 0.26
C PHE A 209 6.50 3.40 0.17
N ILE A 210 7.14 3.42 -1.01
CA ILE A 210 8.51 2.91 -1.19
C ILE A 210 9.47 3.55 -0.19
N TYR A 211 9.40 4.88 -0.03
CA TYR A 211 10.23 5.61 0.92
C TYR A 211 9.98 5.19 2.37
N ILE A 212 8.72 5.08 2.80
CA ILE A 212 8.37 4.66 4.17
C ILE A 212 8.79 3.22 4.42
N PHE A 213 8.55 2.29 3.50
CA PHE A 213 8.99 0.90 3.62
C PHE A 213 10.50 0.79 3.81
N GLU A 214 11.28 1.49 2.99
CA GLU A 214 12.74 1.49 3.11
C GLU A 214 13.21 2.19 4.41
N TYR A 215 12.52 3.25 4.84
CA TYR A 215 12.79 3.91 6.12
C TYR A 215 12.56 2.95 7.30
N LEU A 216 11.43 2.24 7.30
CA LEU A 216 11.08 1.25 8.34
C LEU A 216 12.05 0.07 8.36
N TYR A 217 12.49 -0.38 7.18
CA TYR A 217 13.51 -1.41 7.05
C TYR A 217 14.83 -1.00 7.72
N ARG A 218 15.32 0.22 7.43
CA ARG A 218 16.62 0.72 7.94
C ARG A 218 16.63 1.05 9.42
N LYS A 219 15.62 1.76 9.92
CA LYS A 219 15.63 2.24 11.32
C LYS A 219 15.05 1.24 12.32
N GLN A 220 14.15 0.34 11.91
CA GLN A 220 13.45 -0.67 12.73
C GLN A 220 12.64 -0.11 13.93
N SER A 221 12.92 1.10 14.39
CA SER A 221 12.20 1.83 15.44
C SER A 221 11.54 3.09 14.90
N LEU A 222 10.42 3.45 15.52
CA LEU A 222 9.65 4.66 15.26
C LEU A 222 9.33 5.35 16.57
N HIS A 223 9.22 6.67 16.53
CA HIS A 223 8.56 7.42 17.59
C HIS A 223 7.05 7.12 17.58
N LYS A 224 6.40 7.04 18.74
CA LYS A 224 4.97 6.65 18.83
C LYS A 224 4.05 7.67 18.15
N THR A 225 4.41 8.95 18.18
CA THR A 225 3.74 10.01 17.41
C THR A 225 3.91 9.83 15.91
N GLU A 226 5.13 9.58 15.41
CA GLU A 226 5.41 9.29 13.99
C GLU A 226 4.56 8.11 13.50
N GLY A 227 4.57 6.99 14.24
CA GLY A 227 3.80 5.80 13.89
C GLY A 227 2.30 6.03 13.86
N LYS A 228 1.75 6.86 14.75
CA LYS A 228 0.32 7.22 14.73
C LYS A 228 0.00 8.14 13.56
N TYR A 229 0.86 9.11 13.28
CA TYR A 229 0.67 10.07 12.20
C TYR A 229 0.68 9.39 10.83
N ILE A 230 1.61 8.44 10.59
CA ILE A 230 1.64 7.63 9.37
C ILE A 230 0.31 6.89 9.17
N LEU A 231 -0.27 6.29 10.22
CA LEU A 231 -1.57 5.61 10.10
C LEU A 231 -2.73 6.58 9.78
N GLN A 232 -2.71 7.79 10.34
CA GLN A 232 -3.71 8.82 10.06
C GLN A 232 -3.62 9.30 8.61
N LEU A 233 -2.41 9.49 8.10
CA LEU A 233 -2.16 9.87 6.71
C LEU A 233 -2.61 8.79 5.73
N LEU A 234 -2.28 7.52 5.98
CA LEU A 234 -2.74 6.42 5.13
C LEU A 234 -4.27 6.30 5.09
N ALA A 235 -4.94 6.58 6.21
CA ALA A 235 -6.41 6.63 6.23
C ALA A 235 -6.95 7.80 5.39
N ALA A 236 -6.32 8.98 5.45
CA ALA A 236 -6.68 10.12 4.61
C ALA A 236 -6.49 9.80 3.12
N TYR A 237 -5.35 9.21 2.75
CA TYR A 237 -5.05 8.75 1.39
C TYR A 237 -6.04 7.70 0.87
N THR A 238 -6.46 6.77 1.73
CA THR A 238 -7.51 5.79 1.39
C THR A 238 -8.83 6.49 1.05
N LEU A 239 -9.28 7.43 1.90
CA LEU A 239 -10.50 8.20 1.67
C LEU A 239 -10.41 9.08 0.42
N MET A 240 -9.23 9.65 0.16
CA MET A 240 -8.99 10.51 -0.99
C MET A 240 -9.06 9.72 -2.30
N MET A 241 -8.38 8.59 -2.40
CA MET A 241 -8.44 7.76 -3.61
C MET A 241 -9.82 7.11 -3.80
N ALA A 242 -10.50 6.71 -2.72
CA ALA A 242 -11.90 6.30 -2.79
C ALA A 242 -12.80 7.46 -3.29
N GLY A 243 -12.56 8.68 -2.81
CA GLY A 243 -13.26 9.89 -3.24
C GLY A 243 -13.05 10.20 -4.72
N VAL A 244 -11.82 10.08 -5.22
CA VAL A 244 -11.49 10.23 -6.65
C VAL A 244 -12.26 9.21 -7.48
N PHE A 245 -12.32 7.95 -7.06
CA PHE A 245 -13.07 6.91 -7.79
C PHE A 245 -14.57 7.22 -7.87
N ILE A 246 -15.20 7.56 -6.73
CA ILE A 246 -16.62 7.93 -6.69
C ILE A 246 -16.87 9.15 -7.58
N TRP A 247 -15.98 10.14 -7.56
CA TRP A 247 -16.06 11.29 -8.45
C TRP A 247 -15.93 10.91 -9.92
N GLN A 248 -15.02 10.00 -10.29
CA GLN A 248 -14.89 9.52 -11.67
C GLN A 248 -16.17 8.84 -12.16
N TYR A 249 -16.81 8.04 -11.30
CA TYR A 249 -18.03 7.29 -11.62
C TYR A 249 -19.30 8.16 -11.64
N SER A 250 -19.61 8.85 -10.55
CA SER A 250 -20.89 9.53 -10.38
C SER A 250 -20.80 11.06 -10.49
N LYS A 251 -19.60 11.62 -10.74
CA LYS A 251 -19.31 13.07 -10.70
C LYS A 251 -19.65 13.73 -9.37
N ASN A 252 -19.79 12.94 -8.31
CA ASN A 252 -20.12 13.41 -6.98
C ASN A 252 -18.86 13.85 -6.23
N VAL A 253 -18.86 15.08 -5.72
CA VAL A 253 -17.70 15.69 -5.06
C VAL A 253 -17.68 15.51 -3.53
N TYR A 254 -18.74 14.96 -2.90
CA TYR A 254 -18.85 14.93 -1.44
C TYR A 254 -17.68 14.20 -0.76
N LEU A 255 -17.36 12.98 -1.20
CA LEU A 255 -16.32 12.18 -0.54
C LEU A 255 -14.93 12.77 -0.78
N ILE A 256 -14.63 13.22 -2.00
CA ILE A 256 -13.32 13.80 -2.32
C ILE A 256 -13.11 15.12 -1.56
N SER A 257 -14.12 16.00 -1.50
CA SER A 257 -14.05 17.25 -0.73
C SER A 257 -13.93 17.01 0.77
N ALA A 258 -14.68 16.04 1.32
CA ALA A 258 -14.50 15.65 2.72
C ALA A 258 -13.09 15.09 3.00
N SER A 259 -12.54 14.29 2.07
CA SER A 259 -11.20 13.72 2.21
C SER A 259 -10.10 14.78 2.19
N MET A 260 -10.25 15.83 1.36
CA MET A 260 -9.35 16.99 1.33
C MET A 260 -9.30 17.73 2.65
N ILE A 261 -10.47 18.00 3.26
CA ILE A 261 -10.55 18.63 4.57
C ILE A 261 -9.93 17.71 5.65
N ILE A 262 -10.19 16.40 5.59
CA ILE A 262 -9.59 15.45 6.53
C ILE A 262 -8.07 15.43 6.39
N ASP A 263 -7.54 15.42 5.18
CA ASP A 263 -6.10 15.47 4.90
C ASP A 263 -5.47 16.73 5.53
N MET A 264 -6.11 17.89 5.36
CA MET A 264 -5.68 19.14 5.99
C MET A 264 -5.72 19.10 7.52
N ILE A 265 -6.79 18.56 8.10
CA ILE A 265 -6.88 18.37 9.54
C ILE A 265 -5.73 17.48 10.03
N VAL A 266 -5.42 16.40 9.31
CA VAL A 266 -4.30 15.52 9.62
C VAL A 266 -2.97 16.28 9.56
N TYR A 267 -2.73 17.05 8.48
CA TYR A 267 -1.54 17.88 8.31
C TYR A 267 -1.35 18.86 9.49
N LEU A 268 -2.36 19.71 9.75
CA LEU A 268 -2.28 20.74 10.77
C LEU A 268 -2.19 20.15 12.19
N ASN A 269 -2.90 19.06 12.47
CA ASN A 269 -2.79 18.36 13.74
C ASN A 269 -1.39 17.76 13.93
N GLY A 270 -0.81 17.18 12.88
CA GLY A 270 0.58 16.68 12.88
C GLY A 270 1.59 17.80 13.15
N LEU A 271 1.40 18.95 12.52
CA LEU A 271 2.30 20.09 12.61
C LEU A 271 2.24 20.83 13.97
N LEU A 272 1.03 21.06 14.48
CA LEU A 272 0.80 21.89 15.67
C LEU A 272 0.88 21.07 16.96
N ARG A 273 0.32 19.85 16.99
CA ARG A 273 0.12 19.10 18.22
C ARG A 273 1.26 18.12 18.53
N TYR A 274 1.83 17.49 17.50
CA TYR A 274 2.78 16.41 17.73
C TYR A 274 4.20 16.94 17.93
N ASN A 275 4.78 16.57 19.07
CA ASN A 275 6.22 16.63 19.26
C ASN A 275 6.79 15.28 18.84
N PHE A 276 7.56 15.25 17.75
CA PHE A 276 8.08 14.02 17.15
C PHE A 276 9.29 13.44 17.90
N ASP A 277 9.49 13.81 19.17
CA ASP A 277 10.58 13.40 20.06
C ASP A 277 10.09 12.55 21.25
N ASP A 278 9.06 11.71 21.04
CA ASP A 278 8.50 10.86 22.10
C ASP A 278 9.16 9.48 22.21
N LYS A 279 8.62 8.58 23.04
CA LYS A 279 9.21 7.25 23.25
C LYS A 279 9.20 6.45 21.95
N GLN A 280 10.35 5.83 21.64
CA GLN A 280 10.49 4.96 20.49
C GLN A 280 9.93 3.57 20.77
N PHE A 281 9.39 2.92 19.75
CA PHE A 281 8.99 1.52 19.76
C PHE A 281 9.50 0.81 18.51
N PHE A 282 9.78 -0.49 18.61
CA PHE A 282 10.14 -1.31 17.46
C PHE A 282 8.88 -1.81 16.77
N TRP A 283 8.69 -1.44 15.50
CA TRP A 283 7.47 -1.76 14.77
C TRP A 283 7.28 -3.27 14.59
N ILE A 284 8.38 -4.01 14.40
CA ILE A 284 8.39 -5.47 14.27
C ILE A 284 7.89 -6.17 15.53
N THR A 285 8.02 -5.56 16.71
CA THR A 285 7.49 -6.12 17.96
C THR A 285 6.05 -5.65 18.20
N ALA A 286 5.68 -4.48 17.68
CA ALA A 286 4.35 -3.91 17.78
C ALA A 286 3.39 -4.48 16.72
N ARG A 287 2.96 -5.73 16.92
CA ARG A 287 2.09 -6.47 16.00
C ARG A 287 0.81 -5.72 15.59
N ARG A 288 0.10 -5.11 16.55
CA ARG A 288 -1.14 -4.37 16.25
C ARG A 288 -0.90 -3.22 15.29
N TRP A 289 0.20 -2.48 15.49
CA TRP A 289 0.58 -1.39 14.61
C TRP A 289 0.96 -1.92 13.23
N SER A 290 1.73 -3.00 13.14
CA SER A 290 2.11 -3.61 11.86
C SER A 290 0.92 -4.12 11.05
N VAL A 291 -0.08 -4.74 11.70
CA VAL A 291 -1.31 -5.17 11.01
C VAL A 291 -2.07 -3.96 10.49
N LEU A 292 -2.31 -2.95 11.33
CA LEU A 292 -3.01 -1.73 10.91
C LEU A 292 -2.28 -1.02 9.77
N TYR A 293 -0.95 -0.93 9.85
CA TYR A 293 -0.13 -0.34 8.80
C TYR A 293 -0.28 -1.10 7.48
N MET A 294 -0.14 -2.43 7.50
CA MET A 294 -0.31 -3.28 6.32
C MET A 294 -1.72 -3.19 5.72
N THR A 295 -2.76 -3.16 6.57
CA THR A 295 -4.14 -3.01 6.11
C THR A 295 -4.35 -1.65 5.46
N MET A 296 -3.90 -0.56 6.09
CA MET A 296 -4.11 0.81 5.58
C MET A 296 -3.33 1.06 4.27
N VAL A 297 -2.12 0.53 4.16
CA VAL A 297 -1.34 0.61 2.90
C VAL A 297 -2.08 -0.14 1.79
N PHE A 298 -2.47 -1.40 2.03
CA PHE A 298 -3.21 -2.18 1.04
C PHE A 298 -4.54 -1.53 0.64
N THR A 299 -5.31 -0.98 1.59
CA THR A 299 -6.58 -0.32 1.24
C THR A 299 -6.35 0.94 0.42
N SER A 300 -5.31 1.71 0.73
CA SER A 300 -4.95 2.88 -0.08
C SER A 300 -4.57 2.45 -1.50
N GLU A 301 -3.69 1.46 -1.65
CA GLU A 301 -3.27 0.89 -2.93
C GLU A 301 -4.43 0.30 -3.73
N PHE A 302 -5.37 -0.38 -3.07
CA PHE A 302 -6.55 -0.96 -3.70
C PHE A 302 -7.40 0.13 -4.36
N PHE A 303 -7.68 1.23 -3.65
CA PHE A 303 -8.40 2.36 -4.23
C PHE A 303 -7.56 3.10 -5.28
N MET A 304 -6.24 3.16 -5.15
CA MET A 304 -5.36 3.72 -6.19
C MET A 304 -5.47 2.92 -7.49
N GLY A 305 -5.35 1.58 -7.44
CA GLY A 305 -5.54 0.71 -8.60
C GLY A 305 -6.91 0.93 -9.24
N LEU A 306 -7.97 0.89 -8.43
CA LEU A 306 -9.34 1.15 -8.87
C LEU A 306 -9.49 2.50 -9.60
N THR A 307 -8.88 3.58 -9.10
CA THR A 307 -8.93 4.90 -9.78
C THR A 307 -8.16 4.94 -11.09
N PHE A 308 -7.07 4.18 -11.20
CA PHE A 308 -6.26 4.12 -12.42
C PHE A 308 -6.97 3.36 -13.53
N ASP A 309 -7.58 2.22 -13.22
CA ASP A 309 -8.39 1.46 -14.18
C ASP A 309 -9.64 2.25 -14.56
N ALA A 310 -10.31 2.89 -13.61
CA ALA A 310 -11.45 3.76 -13.87
C ALA A 310 -11.09 4.96 -14.77
N GLN A 311 -9.88 5.51 -14.62
CA GLN A 311 -9.38 6.59 -15.49
C GLN A 311 -9.06 6.08 -16.90
N TYR A 312 -8.51 4.87 -17.01
CA TYR A 312 -8.06 4.31 -18.29
C TYR A 312 -9.22 3.75 -19.13
N TYR A 313 -10.05 2.89 -18.54
CA TYR A 313 -11.15 2.21 -19.23
C TYR A 313 -12.45 3.03 -19.22
N GLY A 314 -12.55 4.01 -18.32
CA GLY A 314 -13.80 4.69 -17.97
C GLY A 314 -14.48 3.99 -16.79
N ALA A 315 -14.91 4.76 -15.78
CA ALA A 315 -15.42 4.20 -14.54
C ALA A 315 -16.69 3.34 -14.71
N GLY A 316 -17.64 3.79 -15.54
CA GLY A 316 -18.88 3.04 -15.79
C GLY A 316 -18.67 1.77 -16.59
N THR A 317 -17.89 1.85 -17.67
CA THR A 317 -17.50 0.71 -18.51
C THR A 317 -16.71 -0.32 -17.72
N TYR A 318 -15.81 0.12 -16.85
CA TYR A 318 -15.05 -0.76 -15.97
C TYR A 318 -15.95 -1.52 -14.99
N LEU A 319 -16.86 -0.85 -14.30
CA LEU A 319 -17.81 -1.53 -13.38
C LEU A 319 -18.76 -2.49 -14.11
N ILE A 320 -19.22 -2.14 -15.31
CA ILE A 320 -20.05 -3.04 -16.13
C ILE A 320 -19.25 -4.29 -16.54
N SER A 321 -17.95 -4.13 -16.85
CA SER A 321 -17.10 -5.24 -17.27
C SER A 321 -16.86 -6.30 -16.19
N MET A 322 -17.06 -5.96 -14.90
CA MET A 322 -16.90 -6.89 -13.78
C MET A 322 -18.02 -7.94 -13.69
N GLY A 323 -19.13 -7.79 -14.43
CA GLY A 323 -20.21 -8.78 -14.40
C GLY A 323 -20.89 -8.93 -13.03
N LEU A 324 -21.07 -7.81 -12.32
CA LEU A 324 -21.75 -7.79 -11.01
C LEU A 324 -23.21 -8.25 -11.13
N ALA A 325 -23.66 -9.03 -10.16
CA ALA A 325 -25.01 -9.55 -10.07
C ALA A 325 -26.01 -8.46 -9.68
N SER A 326 -27.26 -8.63 -10.11
CA SER A 326 -28.33 -7.72 -9.70
C SER A 326 -28.71 -7.95 -8.24
N ILE A 327 -28.54 -6.93 -7.40
CA ILE A 327 -28.96 -6.96 -6.00
C ILE A 327 -30.47 -6.65 -5.94
N GLY A 328 -31.28 -7.72 -5.92
CA GLY A 328 -32.74 -7.61 -5.81
C GLY A 328 -33.42 -8.94 -5.50
N GLY A 329 -34.72 -8.91 -5.19
CA GLY A 329 -35.51 -10.12 -4.93
C GLY A 329 -35.45 -10.62 -3.48
N SER A 330 -35.34 -11.94 -3.30
CA SER A 330 -35.39 -12.58 -1.98
C SER A 330 -34.17 -12.23 -1.11
N ILE A 331 -34.32 -12.25 0.22
CA ILE A 331 -33.21 -11.98 1.16
C ILE A 331 -32.01 -12.91 0.91
N ILE A 332 -32.27 -14.17 0.56
CA ILE A 332 -31.21 -15.14 0.22
C ILE A 332 -30.44 -14.70 -1.02
N ASN A 333 -31.14 -14.23 -2.07
CA ASN A 333 -30.51 -13.71 -3.28
C ASN A 333 -29.72 -12.43 -2.99
N ILE A 334 -30.24 -11.52 -2.16
CA ILE A 334 -29.52 -10.30 -1.76
C ILE A 334 -28.22 -10.65 -1.06
N ILE A 335 -28.23 -11.57 -0.09
CA ILE A 335 -27.03 -11.98 0.65
C ILE A 335 -26.03 -12.67 -0.28
N SER A 336 -26.48 -13.62 -1.12
CA SER A 336 -25.59 -14.38 -1.98
C SER A 336 -25.03 -13.53 -3.14
N ALA A 337 -25.84 -12.68 -3.76
CA ALA A 337 -25.39 -11.70 -4.76
C ALA A 337 -24.40 -10.71 -4.14
N SER A 338 -24.68 -10.17 -2.95
CA SER A 338 -23.73 -9.26 -2.28
C SER A 338 -22.39 -9.91 -1.95
N LEU A 339 -22.39 -11.20 -1.55
CA LEU A 339 -21.15 -11.94 -1.30
C LEU A 339 -20.39 -12.23 -2.61
N TYR A 340 -21.11 -12.60 -3.67
CA TYR A 340 -20.53 -12.78 -5.01
C TYR A 340 -19.93 -11.47 -5.52
N ASP A 341 -20.68 -10.37 -5.49
CA ASP A 341 -20.24 -9.05 -5.94
C ASP A 341 -19.05 -8.56 -5.15
N PHE A 342 -19.00 -8.80 -3.83
CA PHE A 342 -17.83 -8.47 -3.03
C PHE A 342 -16.58 -9.22 -3.49
N ILE A 343 -16.69 -10.54 -3.75
CA ILE A 343 -15.55 -11.36 -4.19
C ILE A 343 -15.09 -10.89 -5.57
N VAL A 344 -16.01 -10.73 -6.52
CA VAL A 344 -15.71 -10.35 -7.90
C VAL A 344 -15.13 -8.93 -7.95
N PHE A 345 -15.78 -7.95 -7.32
CA PHE A 345 -15.28 -6.58 -7.25
C PHE A 345 -13.90 -6.50 -6.61
N PHE A 346 -13.69 -7.19 -5.49
CA PHE A 346 -12.38 -7.20 -4.82
C PHE A 346 -11.31 -7.87 -5.70
N ALA A 347 -11.63 -9.02 -6.29
CA ALA A 347 -10.69 -9.78 -7.10
C ALA A 347 -10.33 -9.05 -8.40
N ASP A 348 -11.32 -8.49 -9.11
CA ASP A 348 -11.10 -7.77 -10.37
C ASP A 348 -10.23 -6.54 -10.15
N VAL A 349 -10.44 -5.80 -9.06
CA VAL A 349 -9.56 -4.68 -8.71
C VAL A 349 -8.16 -5.16 -8.31
N ALA A 350 -8.05 -6.20 -7.48
CA ALA A 350 -6.75 -6.68 -7.00
C ALA A 350 -5.92 -7.40 -8.10
N LEU A 351 -6.58 -7.91 -9.14
CA LEU A 351 -5.96 -8.55 -10.31
C LEU A 351 -5.93 -7.63 -11.53
N SER A 352 -6.38 -6.39 -11.39
CA SER A 352 -6.39 -5.41 -12.47
C SER A 352 -4.97 -5.06 -12.95
N PRO A 353 -4.80 -4.70 -14.23
CA PRO A 353 -3.51 -4.32 -14.77
C PRO A 353 -2.84 -3.18 -14.01
N TRP A 354 -3.57 -2.09 -13.72
CA TRP A 354 -2.98 -0.91 -13.10
C TRP A 354 -2.65 -1.13 -11.63
N PHE A 355 -3.45 -1.91 -10.89
CA PHE A 355 -3.09 -2.36 -9.54
C PHE A 355 -1.79 -3.18 -9.56
N LEU A 356 -1.68 -4.17 -10.45
CA LEU A 356 -0.50 -5.04 -10.55
C LEU A 356 0.77 -4.29 -11.01
N ILE A 357 0.62 -3.26 -11.87
CA ILE A 357 1.73 -2.37 -12.26
C ILE A 357 2.24 -1.59 -11.05
N MET A 358 1.34 -0.91 -10.33
CA MET A 358 1.69 -0.07 -9.18
C MET A 358 2.32 -0.91 -8.07
N MET A 359 1.70 -2.03 -7.71
CA MET A 359 2.22 -3.00 -6.74
C MET A 359 3.59 -3.54 -7.20
N GLY A 360 3.73 -3.84 -8.50
CA GLY A 360 4.97 -4.31 -9.11
C GLY A 360 6.11 -3.30 -9.03
N ILE A 361 5.85 -2.03 -9.28
CA ILE A 361 6.83 -0.93 -9.15
C ILE A 361 7.26 -0.79 -7.70
N GLU A 362 6.31 -0.80 -6.77
CA GLU A 362 6.57 -0.67 -5.35
C GLU A 362 7.40 -1.83 -4.80
N MET A 363 6.89 -3.06 -4.87
CA MET A 363 7.60 -4.23 -4.36
C MET A 363 8.87 -4.50 -5.14
N GLY A 364 8.85 -4.25 -6.46
CA GLY A 364 10.01 -4.38 -7.32
C GLY A 364 11.15 -3.45 -6.89
N SER A 365 10.83 -2.21 -6.51
CA SER A 365 11.84 -1.27 -6.00
C SER A 365 12.52 -1.77 -4.71
N LEU A 366 11.74 -2.37 -3.81
CA LEU A 366 12.26 -2.96 -2.57
C LEU A 366 13.17 -4.18 -2.85
N VAL A 367 12.84 -4.96 -3.87
CA VAL A 367 13.71 -6.06 -4.34
C VAL A 367 15.01 -5.50 -4.94
N VAL A 368 14.94 -4.41 -5.72
CA VAL A 368 16.13 -3.73 -6.25
C VAL A 368 17.05 -3.26 -5.11
N PHE A 369 16.49 -2.74 -4.02
CA PHE A 369 17.28 -2.40 -2.82
C PHE A 369 17.91 -3.64 -2.17
N LYS A 370 17.22 -4.79 -2.14
CA LYS A 370 17.78 -6.06 -1.65
C LYS A 370 18.89 -6.60 -2.57
N ILE A 371 18.78 -6.46 -3.89
CA ILE A 371 19.82 -6.87 -4.85
C ILE A 371 21.14 -6.15 -4.56
N ARG A 372 21.08 -4.87 -4.20
CA ARG A 372 22.25 -4.05 -3.87
C ARG A 372 22.99 -4.52 -2.61
N THR A 373 22.28 -5.11 -1.65
CA THR A 373 22.86 -5.58 -0.37
C THR A 373 23.21 -7.07 -0.34
N THR A 374 22.70 -7.84 -1.31
CA THR A 374 22.98 -9.28 -1.46
C THR A 374 24.45 -9.52 -1.83
N LYS A 375 25.12 -10.51 -1.24
CA LYS A 375 26.53 -10.83 -1.51
C LYS A 375 26.67 -11.82 -2.66
N GLN A 376 25.89 -12.90 -2.67
CA GLN A 376 26.05 -13.96 -3.66
C GLN A 376 25.49 -13.57 -5.03
N ILE A 377 26.30 -13.76 -6.08
CA ILE A 377 25.93 -13.47 -7.46
C ILE A 377 24.74 -14.32 -7.90
N GLU A 378 24.71 -15.60 -7.52
CA GLU A 378 23.61 -16.50 -7.88
C GLU A 378 22.26 -16.02 -7.32
N ASN A 379 22.26 -15.43 -6.12
CA ASN A 379 21.06 -14.83 -5.53
C ASN A 379 20.67 -13.52 -6.21
N LYS A 380 21.65 -12.70 -6.65
CA LYS A 380 21.36 -11.50 -7.45
C LYS A 380 20.69 -11.83 -8.77
N ILE A 381 21.24 -12.79 -9.52
CA ILE A 381 20.66 -13.24 -10.81
C ILE A 381 19.24 -13.76 -10.58
N ARG A 382 19.02 -14.55 -9.53
CA ARG A 382 17.70 -15.04 -9.15
C ARG A 382 16.68 -13.92 -8.93
N LEU A 383 17.06 -12.90 -8.16
CA LEU A 383 16.17 -11.77 -7.88
C LEU A 383 15.87 -10.96 -9.15
N ILE A 384 16.83 -10.82 -10.06
CA ILE A 384 16.61 -10.17 -11.37
C ILE A 384 15.63 -10.99 -12.21
N LEU A 385 15.83 -12.31 -12.32
CA LEU A 385 14.92 -13.20 -13.04
C LEU A 385 13.50 -13.14 -12.47
N MET A 386 13.37 -13.07 -11.15
CA MET A 386 12.09 -12.93 -10.46
C MET A 386 11.37 -11.62 -10.83
N LEU A 387 12.09 -10.50 -10.91
CA LEU A 387 11.51 -9.22 -11.33
C LEU A 387 11.09 -9.23 -12.81
N LEU A 388 11.94 -9.80 -13.68
CA LEU A 388 11.62 -9.94 -15.10
C LEU A 388 10.42 -10.86 -15.31
N ALA A 389 10.34 -11.97 -14.58
CA ALA A 389 9.22 -12.89 -14.64
C ALA A 389 7.90 -12.22 -14.22
N TYR A 390 7.91 -11.43 -13.14
CA TYR A 390 6.74 -10.64 -12.74
C TYR A 390 6.33 -9.64 -13.82
N ALA A 391 7.28 -8.82 -14.30
CA ALA A 391 7.00 -7.81 -15.31
C ALA A 391 6.44 -8.42 -16.61
N LEU A 392 7.03 -9.52 -17.08
CA LEU A 392 6.60 -10.18 -18.31
C LEU A 392 5.30 -10.95 -18.13
N TYR A 393 5.23 -11.83 -17.12
CA TYR A 393 4.13 -12.82 -17.02
C TYR A 393 2.93 -12.35 -16.22
N THR A 394 3.07 -11.31 -15.38
CA THR A 394 1.96 -10.77 -14.57
C THR A 394 1.42 -9.46 -15.15
N VAL A 395 2.25 -8.69 -15.85
CA VAL A 395 1.88 -7.35 -16.32
C VAL A 395 1.86 -7.26 -17.85
N ILE A 396 3.01 -7.39 -18.51
CA ILE A 396 3.15 -7.05 -19.94
C ILE A 396 2.36 -8.02 -20.83
N VAL A 397 2.59 -9.32 -20.66
CA VAL A 397 1.97 -10.33 -21.52
C VAL A 397 0.45 -10.39 -21.32
N PRO A 398 -0.08 -10.53 -20.09
CA PRO A 398 -1.52 -10.67 -19.90
C PRO A 398 -2.31 -9.40 -20.19
N SER A 399 -1.73 -8.22 -19.93
CA SER A 399 -2.50 -6.97 -19.98
C SER A 399 -2.34 -6.20 -21.29
N PHE A 400 -1.21 -6.33 -21.99
CA PHE A 400 -0.89 -5.48 -23.15
C PHE A 400 -0.58 -6.22 -24.44
N LEU A 401 0.05 -7.41 -24.37
CA LEU A 401 0.39 -8.17 -25.57
C LEU A 401 -0.73 -9.12 -26.00
N ILE A 402 -1.29 -9.87 -25.05
CA ILE A 402 -2.36 -10.83 -25.29
C ILE A 402 -3.44 -10.60 -24.21
N PRO A 403 -4.36 -9.65 -24.40
CA PRO A 403 -5.42 -9.36 -23.43
C PRO A 403 -6.40 -10.54 -23.23
N ASN A 404 -6.38 -11.53 -24.12
CA ASN A 404 -7.11 -12.78 -23.95
C ASN A 404 -6.16 -13.95 -23.68
N ASN A 405 -5.87 -14.21 -22.39
CA ASN A 405 -4.96 -15.25 -21.93
C ASN A 405 -5.29 -16.67 -22.44
N SER A 406 -6.52 -16.92 -22.90
CA SER A 406 -6.89 -18.19 -23.53
C SER A 406 -6.13 -18.47 -24.85
N MET A 407 -5.58 -17.44 -25.51
CA MET A 407 -4.82 -17.60 -26.76
C MET A 407 -3.38 -18.11 -26.55
N ILE A 408 -2.77 -17.88 -25.37
CA ILE A 408 -1.42 -18.39 -25.05
C ILE A 408 -1.42 -19.10 -23.68
N PRO A 409 -1.88 -20.36 -23.64
CA PRO A 409 -2.24 -21.06 -22.41
C PRO A 409 -1.08 -21.51 -21.53
N PHE A 410 0.18 -21.24 -21.90
CA PHE A 410 1.31 -21.48 -21.01
C PHE A 410 1.56 -20.30 -20.06
N ILE A 411 1.37 -19.07 -20.53
CA ILE A 411 1.72 -17.85 -19.80
C ILE A 411 0.57 -17.41 -18.88
N GLY A 412 -0.68 -17.63 -19.30
CA GLY A 412 -1.87 -17.31 -18.49
C GLY A 412 -2.01 -18.11 -17.19
N TRP A 413 -1.17 -19.12 -16.94
CA TRP A 413 -1.30 -20.10 -15.84
C TRP A 413 -0.20 -19.97 -14.78
N THR A 414 0.50 -18.83 -14.74
CA THR A 414 1.53 -18.54 -13.72
C THR A 414 0.99 -18.54 -12.30
N MET A 415 -0.32 -18.31 -12.14
CA MET A 415 -1.03 -18.42 -10.86
C MET A 415 -1.76 -19.76 -10.69
N GLY A 416 -1.78 -20.62 -11.71
CA GLY A 416 -2.29 -21.99 -11.63
C GLY A 416 -3.60 -22.21 -12.36
N ILE A 417 -4.35 -23.25 -11.96
CA ILE A 417 -5.59 -23.62 -12.64
C ILE A 417 -6.63 -22.50 -12.49
N GLY A 418 -7.31 -22.15 -13.59
CA GLY A 418 -8.32 -21.10 -13.65
C GLY A 418 -7.81 -19.69 -13.95
N SER A 419 -6.50 -19.42 -13.85
CA SER A 419 -5.98 -18.06 -14.11
C SER A 419 -5.98 -17.66 -15.59
N GLY A 420 -6.07 -18.64 -16.50
CA GLY A 420 -6.25 -18.42 -17.94
C GLY A 420 -7.71 -18.37 -18.40
N GLY A 421 -8.68 -18.42 -17.47
CA GLY A 421 -10.11 -18.54 -17.76
C GLY A 421 -10.64 -19.98 -17.62
N PRO A 422 -11.84 -20.26 -18.17
CA PRO A 422 -12.50 -21.57 -18.10
C PRO A 422 -11.64 -22.71 -18.65
N VAL A 423 -11.84 -23.92 -18.13
CA VAL A 423 -11.12 -25.13 -18.57
C VAL A 423 -11.71 -25.63 -19.90
N ALA A 424 -11.22 -25.12 -21.01
CA ALA A 424 -11.60 -25.57 -22.34
C ALA A 424 -10.76 -26.77 -22.83
N PRO A 425 -11.27 -27.64 -23.73
CA PRO A 425 -10.56 -28.83 -24.20
C PRO A 425 -9.20 -28.52 -24.85
N LEU A 426 -9.12 -27.39 -25.56
CA LEU A 426 -7.89 -26.91 -26.21
C LEU A 426 -6.80 -26.50 -25.20
N LEU A 427 -7.16 -26.20 -23.95
CA LEU A 427 -6.25 -25.68 -22.92
C LEU A 427 -5.69 -26.78 -22.00
N ILE A 428 -6.21 -28.01 -22.06
CA ILE A 428 -5.79 -29.12 -21.20
C ILE A 428 -4.31 -29.47 -21.42
N ILE A 429 -3.90 -29.64 -22.68
CA ILE A 429 -2.51 -30.02 -23.02
C ILE A 429 -1.51 -28.97 -22.50
N PRO A 430 -1.67 -27.67 -22.79
CA PRO A 430 -0.85 -26.62 -22.21
C PRO A 430 -0.82 -26.61 -20.68
N MET A 431 -1.98 -26.76 -20.03
CA MET A 431 -2.07 -26.80 -18.57
C MET A 431 -1.23 -27.94 -17.99
N VAL A 432 -1.38 -29.16 -18.53
CA VAL A 432 -0.59 -30.32 -18.11
C VAL A 432 0.89 -30.10 -18.36
N LEU A 433 1.26 -29.54 -19.51
CA LEU A 433 2.65 -29.25 -19.86
C LEU A 433 3.30 -28.29 -18.84
N THR A 434 2.57 -27.27 -18.38
CA THR A 434 3.03 -26.34 -17.33
C THR A 434 3.38 -27.05 -16.03
N TYR A 435 2.52 -27.96 -15.55
CA TYR A 435 2.80 -28.76 -14.36
C TYR A 435 3.95 -29.75 -14.57
N VAL A 436 4.05 -30.37 -15.75
CA VAL A 436 5.14 -31.30 -16.08
C VAL A 436 6.49 -30.57 -16.10
N ILE A 437 6.58 -29.43 -16.80
CA ILE A 437 7.80 -28.61 -16.87
C ILE A 437 8.20 -28.12 -15.47
N SER A 438 7.26 -27.56 -14.71
CA SER A 438 7.55 -27.14 -13.33
C SER A 438 7.96 -28.32 -12.44
N GLY A 439 7.36 -29.49 -12.62
CA GLY A 439 7.71 -30.71 -11.90
C GLY A 439 9.14 -31.14 -12.19
N ILE A 440 9.52 -31.21 -13.47
CA ILE A 440 10.89 -31.54 -13.90
C ILE A 440 11.88 -30.53 -13.31
N LEU A 441 11.62 -29.23 -13.46
CA LEU A 441 12.50 -28.19 -12.92
C LEU A 441 12.61 -28.27 -11.40
N SER A 442 11.52 -28.59 -10.69
CA SER A 442 11.54 -28.78 -9.24
C SER A 442 12.25 -30.05 -8.80
N LEU A 443 12.27 -31.12 -9.60
CA LEU A 443 13.12 -32.29 -9.33
C LEU A 443 14.60 -31.92 -9.45
N LEU A 444 14.96 -31.13 -10.46
CA LEU A 444 16.34 -30.78 -10.80
C LEU A 444 16.93 -29.70 -9.89
N PHE A 445 16.20 -28.62 -9.66
CA PHE A 445 16.65 -27.40 -8.99
C PHE A 445 15.90 -27.10 -7.68
N GLY A 446 14.93 -27.95 -7.31
CA GLY A 446 14.07 -27.72 -6.15
C GLY A 446 13.03 -26.63 -6.39
N SER A 447 12.31 -26.29 -5.33
CA SER A 447 11.35 -25.18 -5.27
C SER A 447 11.93 -23.79 -5.58
N ARG A 448 13.26 -23.67 -5.71
CA ARG A 448 13.94 -22.43 -6.11
C ARG A 448 13.41 -21.91 -7.45
N GLN A 449 13.19 -22.79 -8.42
CA GLN A 449 12.68 -22.41 -9.74
C GLN A 449 11.32 -21.69 -9.65
N LEU A 450 10.44 -22.18 -8.77
CA LEU A 450 9.11 -21.60 -8.55
C LEU A 450 9.26 -20.18 -8.02
N CYS A 451 10.09 -19.99 -6.99
CA CYS A 451 10.31 -18.69 -6.37
C CYS A 451 11.19 -17.72 -7.19
N SER A 452 11.56 -18.09 -8.41
CA SER A 452 12.45 -17.31 -9.27
C SER A 452 11.87 -17.00 -10.65
N VAL A 453 11.03 -17.88 -11.21
CA VAL A 453 10.55 -17.74 -12.59
C VAL A 453 9.03 -17.97 -12.72
N PHE A 454 8.48 -18.97 -12.05
CA PHE A 454 7.07 -19.35 -12.29
C PHE A 454 6.07 -18.61 -11.41
N CYS A 455 6.41 -18.33 -10.16
CA CYS A 455 5.51 -17.69 -9.23
C CYS A 455 5.84 -16.20 -9.11
N SER A 456 4.82 -15.34 -9.18
CA SER A 456 4.94 -13.88 -9.06
C SER A 456 4.89 -13.40 -7.59
N ALA A 457 4.24 -14.18 -6.72
CA ALA A 457 4.21 -14.02 -5.26
C ALA A 457 5.55 -13.67 -4.58
N PRO A 458 6.71 -14.26 -4.96
CA PRO A 458 7.97 -14.00 -4.29
C PRO A 458 8.45 -12.55 -4.42
N VAL A 459 8.02 -11.80 -5.45
CA VAL A 459 8.31 -10.36 -5.57
C VAL A 459 7.78 -9.60 -4.34
N MET A 460 6.57 -9.94 -3.90
CA MET A 460 5.92 -9.30 -2.74
C MET A 460 6.58 -9.68 -1.40
N TYR A 461 7.23 -10.84 -1.34
CA TYR A 461 7.80 -11.36 -0.09
C TYR A 461 9.29 -11.08 0.09
N GLN A 462 10.03 -10.82 -0.99
CA GLN A 462 11.49 -10.74 -0.96
C GLN A 462 12.03 -9.31 -1.01
N GLY A 463 11.18 -8.28 -1.07
CA GLY A 463 11.62 -6.89 -0.90
C GLY A 463 12.19 -6.64 0.51
N THR A 464 13.06 -5.63 0.68
CA THR A 464 13.74 -5.33 1.97
C THR A 464 12.80 -5.30 3.17
N PHE A 465 11.76 -4.46 3.14
CA PHE A 465 10.78 -4.31 4.22
C PHE A 465 10.04 -5.62 4.53
N TYR A 466 9.47 -6.27 3.51
CA TYR A 466 8.71 -7.51 3.65
C TYR A 466 9.56 -8.70 4.10
N ASP A 467 10.81 -8.77 3.64
CA ASP A 467 11.76 -9.79 4.08
C ASP A 467 12.01 -9.70 5.59
N SER A 468 12.06 -8.48 6.15
CA SER A 468 12.24 -8.27 7.58
C SER A 468 11.08 -8.80 8.44
N MET A 469 9.88 -8.95 7.83
CA MET A 469 8.70 -9.53 8.48
C MET A 469 8.84 -11.02 8.78
N LYS A 470 9.85 -11.73 8.23
CA LYS A 470 10.12 -13.14 8.62
C LYS A 470 10.37 -13.32 10.12
N LYS A 471 10.71 -12.26 10.85
CA LYS A 471 10.77 -12.26 12.32
C LYS A 471 9.41 -12.63 12.96
N PHE A 472 8.29 -12.29 12.33
CA PHE A 472 6.94 -12.65 12.80
C PHE A 472 6.68 -14.16 12.81
N ASN A 473 7.41 -14.95 12.00
CA ASN A 473 7.34 -16.43 11.98
C ASN A 473 7.48 -17.05 13.38
N ARG A 474 8.10 -16.31 14.30
CA ARG A 474 8.45 -16.79 15.64
C ARG A 474 7.82 -15.98 16.76
N GLN A 475 6.93 -15.04 16.47
CA GLN A 475 6.35 -14.22 17.53
C GLN A 475 5.06 -14.81 18.08
N THR A 476 4.11 -15.16 17.22
CA THR A 476 2.77 -15.60 17.64
C THR A 476 2.68 -17.11 17.82
N LYS A 477 1.79 -17.57 18.70
CA LYS A 477 1.50 -19.01 18.87
C LYS A 477 1.04 -19.65 17.55
N THR A 478 0.20 -18.93 16.80
CA THR A 478 -0.32 -19.36 15.49
C THR A 478 0.81 -19.48 14.48
N SER A 479 1.61 -18.42 14.29
CA SER A 479 2.72 -18.44 13.33
C SER A 479 3.77 -19.49 13.67
N ARG A 480 4.11 -19.66 14.96
CA ARG A 480 4.97 -20.77 15.43
C ARG A 480 4.38 -22.14 15.13
N ALA A 481 3.08 -22.34 15.37
CA ALA A 481 2.43 -23.62 15.11
C ALA A 481 2.52 -24.00 13.63
N ILE A 482 2.34 -23.03 12.73
CA ILE A 482 2.35 -23.23 11.28
C ILE A 482 3.80 -23.41 10.76
N THR A 483 4.77 -22.66 11.27
CA THR A 483 6.16 -22.65 10.76
C THR A 483 7.08 -23.71 11.39
N LEU A 484 6.95 -24.03 12.68
CA LEU A 484 7.88 -24.92 13.41
C LEU A 484 7.58 -26.42 13.25
N ASN A 485 6.75 -26.81 12.27
CA ASN A 485 6.41 -28.21 12.01
C ASN A 485 5.73 -28.94 13.19
N ASN A 486 4.95 -28.22 14.00
CA ASN A 486 4.18 -28.83 15.08
C ASN A 486 3.04 -29.71 14.55
N LYS A 487 2.60 -30.71 15.35
CA LYS A 487 1.49 -31.62 14.99
C LYS A 487 0.23 -30.85 14.57
N SER A 488 -0.10 -29.75 15.24
CA SER A 488 -1.25 -28.89 14.92
C SER A 488 -1.10 -28.21 13.56
N GLY A 489 0.07 -27.61 13.27
CA GLY A 489 0.35 -26.98 11.98
C GLY A 489 0.34 -27.99 10.82
N GLN A 490 0.85 -29.21 11.04
CA GLN A 490 0.78 -30.27 10.05
C GLN A 490 -0.66 -30.70 9.73
N ARG A 491 -1.53 -30.80 10.75
CA ARG A 491 -2.96 -31.08 10.52
C ARG A 491 -3.61 -29.96 9.73
N LEU A 492 -3.39 -28.71 10.14
CA LEU A 492 -3.91 -27.55 9.42
C LEU A 492 -3.49 -27.55 7.95
N TYR A 493 -2.19 -27.74 7.68
CA TYR A 493 -1.67 -27.84 6.33
C TYR A 493 -2.34 -28.95 5.51
N LYS A 494 -2.48 -30.15 6.08
CA LYS A 494 -3.12 -31.27 5.38
C LYS A 494 -4.59 -30.99 5.09
N THR A 495 -5.33 -30.44 6.04
CA THR A 495 -6.75 -30.10 5.87
C THR A 495 -6.94 -29.01 4.81
N VAL A 496 -6.19 -27.91 4.91
CA VAL A 496 -6.30 -26.80 3.95
C VAL A 496 -5.85 -27.24 2.55
N SER A 497 -4.74 -27.96 2.44
CA SER A 497 -4.26 -28.47 1.15
C SER A 497 -5.25 -29.45 0.53
N LEU A 498 -5.90 -30.30 1.32
CA LEU A 498 -6.93 -31.22 0.81
C LEU A 498 -8.15 -30.45 0.31
N ILE A 499 -8.62 -29.45 1.07
CA ILE A 499 -9.75 -28.60 0.66
C ILE A 499 -9.45 -27.91 -0.67
N VAL A 500 -8.25 -27.34 -0.81
CA VAL A 500 -7.86 -26.61 -2.03
C VAL A 500 -7.75 -27.53 -3.24
N TYR A 501 -7.12 -28.71 -3.10
CA TYR A 501 -7.05 -29.64 -4.23
C TYR A 501 -8.40 -30.26 -4.57
N ALA A 502 -9.24 -30.54 -3.56
CA ALA A 502 -10.58 -31.04 -3.79
C ALA A 502 -11.46 -29.99 -4.47
N SER A 503 -11.38 -28.73 -4.05
CA SER A 503 -12.14 -27.64 -4.66
C SER A 503 -11.72 -27.41 -6.11
N ILE A 504 -10.42 -27.22 -6.38
CA ILE A 504 -9.87 -27.10 -7.75
C ILE A 504 -10.25 -28.32 -8.60
N GLY A 505 -10.14 -29.53 -8.07
CA GLY A 505 -10.48 -30.74 -8.81
C GLY A 505 -11.97 -30.81 -9.21
N ILE A 506 -12.87 -30.44 -8.30
CA ILE A 506 -14.32 -30.42 -8.56
C ILE A 506 -14.66 -29.31 -9.55
N THR A 507 -14.16 -28.09 -9.34
CA THR A 507 -14.47 -26.94 -10.20
C THR A 507 -13.87 -27.08 -11.59
N ALA A 508 -12.67 -27.66 -11.73
CA ALA A 508 -12.06 -27.94 -13.03
C ALA A 508 -12.86 -28.99 -13.83
N VAL A 509 -13.40 -30.02 -13.18
CA VAL A 509 -14.26 -31.01 -13.84
C VAL A 509 -15.58 -30.36 -14.27
N LEU A 510 -16.21 -29.56 -13.41
CA LEU A 510 -17.45 -28.84 -13.75
C LEU A 510 -17.24 -27.85 -14.90
N SER A 511 -16.15 -27.07 -14.86
CA SER A 511 -15.77 -26.14 -15.93
C SER A 511 -15.50 -26.88 -17.25
N PHE A 512 -14.82 -28.03 -17.20
CA PHE A 512 -14.62 -28.85 -18.39
C PHE A 512 -15.93 -29.39 -18.96
N LEU A 513 -16.82 -29.95 -18.13
CA LEU A 513 -18.13 -30.46 -18.56
C LEU A 513 -19.02 -29.36 -19.16
N ASP A 514 -18.91 -28.14 -18.63
CA ASP A 514 -19.57 -26.95 -19.15
C ASP A 514 -19.01 -26.54 -20.53
N SER A 515 -17.68 -26.57 -20.69
CA SER A 515 -17.01 -26.24 -21.97
C SER A 515 -17.38 -27.17 -23.14
N ILE A 516 -17.80 -28.41 -22.84
CA ILE A 516 -18.31 -29.38 -23.81
C ILE A 516 -19.84 -29.44 -23.84
N HIS A 517 -20.51 -28.47 -23.21
CA HIS A 517 -21.97 -28.29 -23.16
C HIS A 517 -22.76 -29.49 -22.59
N ILE A 518 -22.16 -30.26 -21.67
CA ILE A 518 -22.85 -31.34 -20.95
C ILE A 518 -23.59 -30.81 -19.72
N THR A 519 -23.03 -29.81 -19.05
CA THR A 519 -23.64 -29.10 -17.91
C THR A 519 -23.72 -27.61 -18.19
N SER A 520 -24.53 -26.87 -17.41
CA SER A 520 -24.65 -25.40 -17.49
C SER A 520 -24.56 -24.78 -16.10
N PHE A 521 -23.46 -25.03 -15.39
CA PHE A 521 -23.29 -24.61 -13.99
C PHE A 521 -22.45 -23.33 -13.91
N TYR A 522 -23.09 -22.23 -13.52
CA TYR A 522 -22.44 -20.92 -13.39
C TYR A 522 -22.76 -20.27 -12.04
N PHE A 523 -21.81 -19.53 -11.49
CA PHE A 523 -22.05 -18.61 -10.37
C PHE A 523 -22.40 -17.24 -10.92
N TYR A 524 -23.69 -16.90 -10.99
CA TYR A 524 -24.17 -15.61 -11.52
C TYR A 524 -23.59 -15.25 -12.91
N GLY A 525 -23.39 -16.24 -13.77
CA GLY A 525 -22.82 -16.07 -15.11
C GLY A 525 -21.31 -16.27 -15.20
N THR A 526 -20.63 -16.51 -14.07
CA THR A 526 -19.19 -16.78 -14.01
C THR A 526 -18.90 -18.28 -13.94
N ASP A 527 -17.90 -18.72 -14.70
CA ASP A 527 -17.39 -20.10 -14.69
C ASP A 527 -16.90 -20.53 -13.30
N PRO A 528 -17.17 -21.77 -12.86
CA PRO A 528 -16.83 -22.24 -11.52
C PRO A 528 -15.32 -22.27 -11.21
N GLU A 529 -14.48 -22.58 -12.19
CA GLU A 529 -13.02 -22.60 -12.00
C GLU A 529 -12.46 -21.18 -11.96
N TYR A 530 -12.93 -20.29 -12.84
CA TYR A 530 -12.54 -18.89 -12.81
C TYR A 530 -12.98 -18.18 -11.52
N MET A 531 -14.18 -18.46 -11.01
CA MET A 531 -14.65 -17.97 -9.71
C MET A 531 -13.73 -18.42 -8.57
N LEU A 532 -13.31 -19.68 -8.57
CA LEU A 532 -12.40 -20.22 -7.57
C LEU A 532 -11.02 -19.56 -7.64
N TYR A 533 -10.55 -19.24 -8.84
CA TYR A 533 -9.34 -18.44 -9.06
C TYR A 533 -9.48 -17.02 -8.46
N LEU A 534 -10.57 -16.30 -8.77
CA LEU A 534 -10.86 -14.98 -8.19
C LEU A 534 -10.85 -15.02 -6.66
N PHE A 535 -11.46 -16.06 -6.07
CA PHE A 535 -11.45 -16.23 -4.62
C PHE A 535 -10.05 -16.49 -4.04
N TYR A 536 -9.32 -17.49 -4.55
CA TYR A 536 -8.02 -17.85 -3.95
C TYR A 536 -6.92 -16.82 -4.22
N PHE A 537 -6.83 -16.28 -5.43
CA PHE A 537 -5.76 -15.38 -5.84
C PHE A 537 -6.17 -13.91 -5.79
N GLY A 538 -7.44 -13.59 -6.06
CA GLY A 538 -7.95 -12.23 -5.93
C GLY A 538 -8.25 -11.83 -4.48
N VAL A 539 -8.69 -12.74 -3.62
CA VAL A 539 -9.09 -12.43 -2.23
C VAL A 539 -8.15 -13.03 -1.18
N VAL A 540 -8.05 -14.36 -1.13
CA VAL A 540 -7.33 -15.07 -0.05
C VAL A 540 -5.83 -14.72 -0.06
N TRP A 541 -5.22 -14.58 -1.24
CA TRP A 541 -3.82 -14.15 -1.39
C TRP A 541 -3.52 -12.85 -0.64
N TYR A 542 -4.32 -11.81 -0.88
CA TYR A 542 -4.12 -10.49 -0.27
C TYR A 542 -4.49 -10.48 1.22
N ILE A 543 -5.52 -11.22 1.65
CA ILE A 543 -5.81 -11.40 3.07
C ILE A 543 -4.60 -12.02 3.79
N VAL A 544 -3.99 -13.05 3.21
CA VAL A 544 -2.80 -13.69 3.79
C VAL A 544 -1.60 -12.73 3.78
N PHE A 545 -1.45 -11.91 2.74
CA PHE A 545 -0.41 -10.89 2.65
C PHE A 545 -0.53 -9.83 3.75
N ILE A 546 -1.72 -9.24 3.92
CA ILE A 546 -2.00 -8.22 4.95
C ILE A 546 -1.82 -8.79 6.36
N THR A 547 -2.20 -10.06 6.55
CA THR A 547 -2.12 -10.75 7.85
C THR A 547 -0.75 -11.37 8.14
N MET A 548 0.29 -11.04 7.37
CA MET A 548 1.68 -11.44 7.62
C MET A 548 2.14 -11.25 9.08
N PRO A 549 1.86 -10.13 9.77
CA PRO A 549 2.27 -9.98 11.17
C PRO A 549 1.60 -10.97 12.14
N LEU A 550 0.54 -11.67 11.70
CA LEU A 550 -0.20 -12.68 12.47
C LEU A 550 0.18 -14.10 12.06
N LEU A 551 0.21 -14.38 10.75
CA LEU A 551 0.44 -15.72 10.18
C LEU A 551 1.92 -16.03 9.97
N GLY A 552 2.76 -15.00 9.82
CA GLY A 552 4.15 -15.12 9.39
C GLY A 552 4.31 -14.89 7.88
N SER A 553 5.57 -14.74 7.46
CA SER A 553 5.95 -14.68 6.05
C SER A 553 5.84 -16.07 5.39
N TYR A 554 5.62 -16.09 4.07
CA TYR A 554 5.40 -17.32 3.28
C TYR A 554 4.30 -18.22 3.86
N ALA A 555 3.26 -17.62 4.44
CA ALA A 555 2.09 -18.34 4.91
C ALA A 555 1.44 -19.15 3.79
N CYS A 556 1.57 -18.76 2.52
CA CYS A 556 1.09 -19.51 1.36
C CYS A 556 1.55 -20.97 1.30
N ILE A 557 2.82 -21.23 1.61
CA ILE A 557 3.39 -22.59 1.61
C ILE A 557 3.17 -23.26 2.98
N ASN A 558 3.22 -22.47 4.05
CA ASN A 558 3.14 -23.00 5.41
C ASN A 558 1.72 -23.43 5.81
N THR A 559 0.68 -22.72 5.36
CA THR A 559 -0.73 -23.11 5.58
C THR A 559 -1.24 -24.08 4.53
N GLY A 560 -0.59 -24.16 3.37
CA GLY A 560 -0.96 -25.07 2.29
C GLY A 560 -2.14 -24.60 1.46
N TYR A 561 -2.50 -23.31 1.47
CA TYR A 561 -3.54 -22.81 0.57
C TYR A 561 -3.05 -22.64 -0.87
N CYS A 562 -1.74 -22.39 -1.07
CA CYS A 562 -1.18 -22.24 -2.40
C CYS A 562 -0.93 -23.62 -3.02
N HIS A 563 -1.77 -24.00 -3.98
CA HIS A 563 -1.67 -25.29 -4.66
C HIS A 563 -0.33 -25.43 -5.44
N TRP A 564 0.19 -24.37 -6.06
CA TRP A 564 1.52 -24.33 -6.68
C TRP A 564 2.65 -24.66 -5.69
N GLY A 565 2.57 -24.10 -4.49
CA GLY A 565 3.50 -24.37 -3.39
C GLY A 565 3.42 -25.83 -2.93
N ASN A 566 2.20 -26.37 -2.82
CA ASN A 566 1.97 -27.76 -2.42
C ASN A 566 2.51 -28.77 -3.45
N PHE A 567 2.29 -28.51 -4.74
CA PHE A 567 2.79 -29.35 -5.83
C PHE A 567 4.32 -29.42 -5.79
N ASN A 568 4.98 -28.27 -5.70
CA ASN A 568 6.44 -28.21 -5.63
C ASN A 568 7.00 -28.80 -4.32
N ARG A 569 6.28 -28.65 -3.20
CA ARG A 569 6.63 -29.31 -1.94
C ARG A 569 6.57 -30.84 -2.05
N PHE A 570 5.59 -31.38 -2.78
CA PHE A 570 5.49 -32.81 -3.04
C PHE A 570 6.65 -33.30 -3.92
N VAL A 571 6.87 -32.65 -5.07
CA VAL A 571 7.89 -33.04 -6.04
C VAL A 571 9.32 -32.89 -5.49
N SER A 572 9.61 -31.78 -4.80
CA SER A 572 10.95 -31.51 -4.23
C SER A 572 11.40 -32.53 -3.18
N ARG A 573 10.47 -33.30 -2.60
CA ARG A 573 10.81 -34.41 -1.70
C ARG A 573 11.68 -35.46 -2.41
N PHE A 574 11.40 -35.70 -3.69
CA PHE A 574 12.10 -36.67 -4.53
C PHE A 574 13.29 -36.05 -5.29
N GLY A 575 13.33 -34.73 -5.42
CA GLY A 575 14.37 -34.02 -6.17
C GLY A 575 15.77 -34.04 -5.56
N PHE A 576 16.75 -33.58 -6.34
CA PHE A 576 18.17 -33.50 -5.97
C PHE A 576 18.47 -32.36 -4.99
N PHE A 577 17.58 -31.37 -4.92
CA PHE A 577 17.79 -30.15 -4.17
C PHE A 577 17.94 -30.39 -2.66
N LYS A 578 19.02 -29.88 -2.10
CA LYS A 578 19.30 -29.80 -0.65
C LYS A 578 20.31 -28.69 -0.38
N LEU A 579 20.36 -28.21 0.86
CA LEU A 579 21.45 -27.35 1.31
C LEU A 579 22.56 -28.24 1.88
N LYS A 580 23.82 -28.00 1.52
CA LYS A 580 24.98 -28.68 2.10
C LYS A 580 25.87 -27.66 2.81
N VAL A 581 26.67 -28.13 3.76
CA VAL A 581 27.75 -27.35 4.36
C VAL A 581 29.10 -27.83 3.85
N ARG A 582 30.07 -26.91 3.76
CA ARG A 582 31.45 -27.26 3.38
C ARG A 582 32.14 -28.00 4.53
N ASP A 583 31.94 -27.52 5.75
CA ASP A 583 32.49 -28.11 6.97
C ASP A 583 31.43 -28.16 8.09
N SER A 584 31.26 -29.33 8.71
CA SER A 584 30.29 -29.50 9.80
C SER A 584 30.80 -28.94 11.13
N ASP A 585 32.12 -28.89 11.34
CA ASP A 585 32.73 -28.43 12.59
C ASP A 585 32.60 -26.91 12.76
N THR A 586 32.71 -26.17 11.66
CA THR A 586 32.38 -24.75 11.60
C THR A 586 30.92 -24.48 12.04
N CYS A 587 29.98 -25.37 11.71
CA CYS A 587 28.59 -25.24 12.17
C CYS A 587 28.41 -25.57 13.66
N LEU A 588 29.20 -26.49 14.19
CA LEU A 588 29.17 -26.88 15.61
C LEU A 588 29.68 -25.76 16.51
N THR A 589 30.72 -25.04 16.07
CA THR A 589 31.33 -23.91 16.79
C THR A 589 30.59 -22.57 16.60
N CYS A 590 29.68 -22.47 15.61
CA CYS A 590 28.91 -21.26 15.33
C CYS A 590 27.90 -20.95 16.45
N LYS A 591 28.13 -19.85 17.17
CA LYS A 591 27.28 -19.40 18.30
C LYS A 591 25.98 -18.73 17.86
N THR A 592 25.99 -17.95 16.78
CA THR A 592 24.86 -17.09 16.39
C THR A 592 23.74 -17.86 15.68
N ARG A 593 24.11 -18.87 14.86
CA ARG A 593 23.18 -19.71 14.09
C ARG A 593 22.18 -18.89 13.27
N ASP A 594 22.66 -17.80 12.67
CA ASP A 594 21.85 -16.81 11.92
C ASP A 594 21.12 -17.42 10.72
N CYS A 595 21.63 -18.54 10.17
CA CYS A 595 20.96 -19.26 9.09
C CYS A 595 19.55 -19.72 9.49
N ALA A 596 19.31 -20.06 10.76
CA ALA A 596 17.97 -20.39 11.23
C ALA A 596 17.08 -19.15 11.19
N THR A 597 17.47 -18.04 11.82
CA THR A 597 16.68 -16.78 11.90
C THR A 597 16.42 -16.14 10.54
N ALA A 598 17.31 -16.34 9.58
CA ALA A 598 17.17 -15.84 8.22
C ALA A 598 16.12 -16.57 7.38
N CYS A 599 15.66 -17.76 7.78
CA CYS A 599 14.76 -18.58 6.97
C CYS A 599 13.37 -17.93 6.79
N PRO A 600 12.95 -17.58 5.56
CA PRO A 600 11.71 -16.87 5.32
C PRO A 600 10.46 -17.73 5.54
N VAL A 601 10.58 -19.06 5.40
CA VAL A 601 9.51 -20.03 5.74
C VAL A 601 9.52 -20.47 7.21
N GLY A 602 10.51 -20.01 8.00
CA GLY A 602 10.58 -20.30 9.43
C GLY A 602 11.19 -21.65 9.82
N ASN A 603 11.88 -22.35 8.91
CA ASN A 603 12.55 -23.61 9.22
C ASN A 603 13.76 -23.42 10.14
N SER A 604 13.62 -23.73 11.43
CA SER A 604 14.67 -23.54 12.43
C SER A 604 15.57 -24.76 12.65
N SER A 605 15.26 -25.92 12.06
CA SER A 605 16.00 -27.19 12.24
C SER A 605 17.28 -27.31 11.40
N MET A 606 17.58 -26.32 10.56
CA MET A 606 18.75 -26.34 9.66
C MET A 606 20.09 -26.55 10.40
N PRO A 607 20.43 -25.80 11.47
CA PRO A 607 21.72 -25.95 12.14
C PRO A 607 21.95 -27.36 12.68
N GLY A 608 20.92 -27.97 13.28
CA GLY A 608 21.02 -29.33 13.79
C GLY A 608 21.23 -30.38 12.69
N SER A 609 20.64 -30.17 11.51
CA SER A 609 20.81 -31.08 10.37
C SER A 609 22.19 -30.96 9.73
N PHE A 610 22.71 -29.72 9.62
CA PHE A 610 24.07 -29.47 9.15
C PHE A 610 25.13 -30.13 10.03
N ILE A 611 25.00 -30.01 11.36
CA ILE A 611 25.93 -30.65 12.30
C ILE A 611 25.87 -32.19 12.19
N LYS A 612 24.66 -32.74 12.07
CA LYS A 612 24.46 -34.19 12.18
C LYS A 612 24.71 -34.96 10.88
N THR A 613 24.46 -34.34 9.74
CA THR A 613 24.47 -35.02 8.43
C THR A 613 25.23 -34.27 7.33
N GLY A 614 25.76 -33.07 7.62
CA GLY A 614 26.39 -32.20 6.61
C GLY A 614 25.42 -31.63 5.57
N ALA A 615 24.12 -31.94 5.68
CA ALA A 615 23.10 -31.51 4.72
C ALA A 615 21.75 -31.22 5.39
N TYR A 616 20.93 -30.41 4.72
CA TYR A 616 19.57 -30.12 5.11
C TYR A 616 18.64 -30.27 3.90
N LYS A 617 17.63 -31.13 4.05
CA LYS A 617 16.57 -31.32 3.07
C LYS A 617 15.22 -31.27 3.77
N ASP A 618 14.39 -30.31 3.39
CA ASP A 618 13.00 -30.19 3.84
C ASP A 618 12.16 -29.73 2.65
N SER A 619 11.03 -30.41 2.44
CA SER A 619 10.04 -30.08 1.40
C SER A 619 9.54 -28.63 1.45
N ARG A 620 9.60 -27.98 2.62
CA ARG A 620 9.21 -26.57 2.81
C ARG A 620 10.30 -25.59 2.41
N CYS A 621 11.53 -26.05 2.23
CA CYS A 621 12.61 -25.17 1.79
C CYS A 621 12.24 -24.64 0.40
N VAL A 622 12.24 -23.31 0.24
CA VAL A 622 11.91 -22.59 -1.00
C VAL A 622 13.15 -22.21 -1.82
N GLY A 623 14.35 -22.55 -1.33
CA GLY A 623 15.60 -22.31 -2.07
C GLY A 623 15.95 -20.85 -2.35
N ILE A 624 15.43 -19.90 -1.58
CA ILE A 624 15.67 -18.45 -1.73
C ILE A 624 17.12 -18.04 -1.43
N GLY A 625 17.81 -18.80 -0.57
CA GLY A 625 19.23 -18.55 -0.27
C GLY A 625 19.51 -17.55 0.86
N ASP A 626 18.51 -17.01 1.55
CA ASP A 626 18.71 -16.09 2.69
C ASP A 626 19.59 -16.69 3.81
N CYS A 627 19.49 -18.01 4.03
CA CYS A 627 20.33 -18.71 5.00
C CYS A 627 21.82 -18.78 4.60
N ILE A 628 22.10 -18.73 3.30
CA ILE A 628 23.46 -18.68 2.75
C ILE A 628 24.02 -17.26 2.96
N GLU A 629 23.25 -16.23 2.61
CA GLU A 629 23.63 -14.82 2.81
C GLU A 629 23.88 -14.48 4.29
N ALA A 630 23.08 -15.06 5.19
CA ALA A 630 23.18 -14.84 6.62
C ALA A 630 24.32 -15.64 7.30
N CYS A 631 24.95 -16.60 6.61
CA CYS A 631 26.01 -17.40 7.21
C CYS A 631 27.28 -16.54 7.40
N PRO A 632 27.76 -16.33 8.63
CA PRO A 632 28.96 -15.50 8.87
C PRO A 632 30.25 -16.13 8.33
N HIS A 633 30.24 -17.43 8.06
CA HIS A 633 31.41 -18.21 7.62
C HIS A 633 31.36 -18.63 6.15
N ASP A 634 30.34 -18.19 5.37
CA ASP A 634 30.12 -18.64 3.97
C ASP A 634 30.15 -20.17 3.80
N ASN A 635 29.64 -20.89 4.79
CA ASN A 635 29.79 -22.33 4.89
C ASN A 635 28.64 -23.12 4.25
N ILE A 636 27.52 -22.47 3.92
CA ILE A 636 26.32 -23.11 3.37
C ILE A 636 26.28 -22.89 1.87
N PHE A 637 25.99 -23.93 1.09
CA PHE A 637 25.80 -23.81 -0.36
C PHE A 637 24.62 -24.66 -0.85
N VAL A 638 24.13 -24.33 -2.05
CA VAL A 638 23.06 -25.07 -2.71
C VAL A 638 23.64 -26.29 -3.41
N TYR A 639 23.04 -27.46 -3.16
CA TYR A 639 23.30 -28.69 -3.87
C TYR A 639 22.07 -29.08 -4.71
N ASP A 640 22.27 -29.23 -6.01
CA ASP A 640 21.24 -29.52 -7.01
C ASP A 640 21.79 -30.45 -8.11
N VAL A 641 21.04 -30.62 -9.22
CA VAL A 641 21.47 -31.51 -10.32
C VAL A 641 22.84 -31.13 -10.89
N ARG A 642 23.23 -29.85 -10.91
CA ARG A 642 24.53 -29.41 -11.47
C ARG A 642 25.67 -29.99 -10.65
N ASN A 643 25.50 -29.98 -9.33
CA ASN A 643 26.47 -30.54 -8.40
C ASN A 643 26.51 -32.07 -8.49
N TYR A 644 25.34 -32.71 -8.58
CA TYR A 644 25.24 -34.15 -8.75
C TYR A 644 25.94 -34.63 -10.04
N LEU A 645 25.68 -33.95 -11.16
CA LEU A 645 26.33 -34.26 -12.44
C LEU A 645 27.84 -34.00 -12.37
N ARG A 646 28.29 -32.93 -11.72
CA ARG A 646 29.72 -32.65 -11.54
C ARG A 646 30.42 -33.73 -10.72
N GLU A 647 29.79 -34.24 -9.66
CA GLU A 647 30.31 -35.37 -8.85
C GLU A 647 30.34 -36.69 -9.65
N ARG A 648 29.42 -36.89 -10.60
CA ARG A 648 29.28 -38.14 -11.36
C ARG A 648 30.09 -38.18 -12.65
N LEU A 649 30.21 -37.05 -13.34
CA LEU A 649 30.95 -36.89 -14.60
C LEU A 649 32.41 -36.49 -14.38
N GLY A 650 32.71 -35.81 -13.28
CA GLY A 650 34.06 -35.49 -12.84
C GLY A 650 34.44 -36.36 -11.65
N GLY A 651 34.92 -37.58 -11.90
CA GLY A 651 35.51 -38.43 -10.88
C GLY A 651 36.59 -37.67 -10.11
N GLU A 652 36.47 -37.68 -8.78
CA GLU A 652 37.43 -37.18 -7.78
C GLU A 652 38.46 -36.12 -8.21
N LYS A 653 38.19 -34.85 -7.85
CA LYS A 653 39.23 -34.04 -7.21
C LYS A 653 38.73 -33.52 -5.87
N LYS A 654 38.98 -34.32 -4.83
CA LYS A 654 39.13 -33.82 -3.45
C LYS A 654 40.18 -32.71 -3.46
N LYS A 655 39.74 -31.44 -3.34
CA LYS A 655 40.46 -30.33 -2.71
C LYS A 655 39.57 -29.08 -2.71
N ASP A 656 38.58 -29.05 -1.81
CA ASP A 656 38.10 -27.78 -1.24
C ASP A 656 38.95 -27.46 -0.01
N THR A 657 40.23 -27.19 -0.25
CA THR A 657 41.07 -26.38 0.63
C THR A 657 41.46 -25.11 -0.12
N SER A 658 40.48 -24.31 -0.54
CA SER A 658 40.73 -22.89 -0.79
C SER A 658 40.55 -22.15 0.54
N GLY A 659 41.60 -22.20 1.36
CA GLY A 659 41.80 -21.20 2.39
C GLY A 659 41.76 -19.81 1.73
N SER A 660 40.94 -18.93 2.29
CA SER A 660 40.96 -17.50 2.03
C SER A 660 42.38 -16.97 2.27
N LYS A 661 43.21 -16.92 1.22
CA LYS A 661 44.33 -15.98 1.18
C LYS A 661 43.73 -14.60 0.98
N LYS A 662 43.78 -13.82 2.07
CA LYS A 662 43.75 -12.36 2.05
C LYS A 662 44.82 -11.89 1.06
N ASP A 663 44.40 -11.40 -0.10
CA ASP A 663 45.22 -10.45 -0.82
C ASP A 663 44.89 -9.06 -0.28
N LYS A 664 45.75 -8.61 0.63
CA LYS A 664 46.07 -7.20 0.78
C LYS A 664 46.54 -6.72 -0.59
N LEU A 665 45.87 -5.74 -1.16
CA LEU A 665 46.46 -4.77 -2.07
C LEU A 665 45.79 -3.42 -1.81
N ILE A 666 46.66 -2.41 -1.86
CA ILE A 666 46.57 -1.04 -1.37
C ILE A 666 45.31 -0.29 -1.80
#